data_AF-A0A6A3IGS8-F1
#
_entry.id   AF-A0A6A3IGS8-F1
#
_cell.length_a   1.000
_cell.length_b   1.000
_cell.length_c   1.000
_cell.angle_alpha   90.00
_cell.angle_beta   90.00
_cell.angle_gamma   90.00
#
_symmetry.space_group_name_H-M   'P 1'
#
loop_
_entity.id
_entity.type
_entity.pdbx_description
1 polymer ?
#
loop_
_entity_poly.entity_id
_entity_poly.type
_entity_poly.pdbx_seq_one_letter_code
_entity_poly.pdbx_strand_id
1 'polypeptide(L)'
;MTSVVPMPAGVGELPAEVLSISSDVSNSVVNPQELQKAIQRAGRALVDVLSSVSISSESRIALKHMAESGKVLEMRCVEEIKNSRVLAGYAELQSDPAAVKQLAELREATAACATASLASVPVVELLSLWSVVHEAVSNVITEEAAALAAQATKAAPEVLEAVEDATDNAMAIGKLLTAALASSSVLVSSVSYQLREAVQHLAEEGVSIADHLAEELGRQLGVIRQVLSAQEWAELRSRCSQSIATEWRALGEAAEKISYQALDGVAQVKLAASEVFDSRFAKAIVAQGFAGLDGVLGQSRDAVDAALDVVRDGGAAAVGAVAACLARSGLPPLLRVEIARDFAQTVGLFFTGLYDPVLDFFERNHVVSALNKFLSGLRGAYDVMAINVLALVEQASQNQALITDIALAVLLSAIGVVYVSYLWFVFSGRSLHSRADEVRQGHEANTWAALATKQKMRVKMFTLVTTACLTVYLPLTRLCLDVVVAGATNRSISDDTSQATSASDLVLSRFRHDAAWKGIVAAAYILLLTFTLPLPLLLVIAIAENRPTGSLENPLITHDLDGEVVPFDDKVYARLITRDPSQLRCPYRSLYAGFEQRWSYYKVLQLLVKLVLVLVIVLAASQDARICGLVSCAIYATVVAISSYSTPFSDPLNNVMEISGKVAALTTCVGGALASFVDMQQTKSRLLELVGVVVSIVHISNLFVMLAVLLLGMRGARLFLKNLLGWITFSDTSRGLEDAPAKNVLPLWDVDKEVKHRVWQAFWRSLALEMAQNAGNLKANPEEITVAHRLEALEQAVVASGGHRVRSHWRGEENAYTSKLRQATRAALEGVDVFWDDASGARDGHLDSKSCFGKMYVLPYPFHCVVVYDDSKDEAIVRDDAEPHEQSKLAKLLLLNFTPIVVAKRALRQKLRVLSSHATRIDFPFQRQEKATVEDGTVTKTDSQGNMHTETRYTTVEFTCYYHWGIIHVATKGDASKRIMAEGFDVNMTYKDGYGDAVAPHTGKVHHLKDRVAVMGPEHLGLTPAMEDSEQLRIIFEQTRGVWERGVLELRAEHQTYRRALERKHLEANATLSDAFWYFVYNNPHLPRQELEFHLIRREGNPQLKSLVETHQRALDSLYLRMKFVQSHPAVAFWFVFWDDVHARNGEMKRLRKLKDDFDPRQRTAICYHVKRRHDLEAWLRERKLLNKRRLFHPRLLDLLYVEMEKRLETQGP
;
A
#
# COMPACT_ATOMS: atom_id res chain seq x y z
N MET A 1 -48.74 1.36 -30.25
CA MET A 1 -49.26 2.63 -30.79
C MET A 1 -49.60 3.54 -29.63
N THR A 2 -48.72 4.49 -29.33
CA THR A 2 -48.99 5.94 -29.10
C THR A 2 -47.62 6.57 -28.82
N SER A 3 -47.32 7.56 -29.65
CA SER A 3 -46.09 8.34 -29.81
C SER A 3 -45.32 8.66 -28.53
N VAL A 4 -44.04 8.30 -28.52
CA VAL A 4 -43.01 8.79 -27.60
C VAL A 4 -42.65 10.21 -28.03
N VAL A 5 -42.90 11.19 -27.16
CA VAL A 5 -42.33 12.54 -27.24
C VAL A 5 -40.90 12.45 -26.71
N PRO A 6 -39.87 12.95 -27.42
CA PRO A 6 -38.52 13.01 -26.87
C PRO A 6 -38.49 14.01 -25.70
N MET A 7 -37.99 13.58 -24.54
CA MET A 7 -37.70 14.50 -23.42
C MET A 7 -36.60 15.49 -23.84
N PRO A 8 -36.72 16.79 -23.52
CA PRO A 8 -35.69 17.77 -23.84
C PRO A 8 -34.46 17.59 -22.92
N ALA A 9 -33.33 18.06 -23.44
CA ALA A 9 -31.99 18.00 -22.85
C ALA A 9 -31.94 18.37 -21.36
N GLY A 10 -31.18 17.59 -20.59
CA GLY A 10 -30.85 17.89 -19.20
C GLY A 10 -29.94 19.11 -19.10
N VAL A 11 -29.97 19.79 -17.95
CA VAL A 11 -29.20 21.01 -17.60
C VAL A 11 -27.68 20.90 -17.85
N GLY A 12 -27.14 19.70 -18.06
CA GLY A 12 -25.75 19.44 -18.42
C GLY A 12 -25.35 19.66 -19.88
N GLU A 13 -26.30 19.98 -20.78
CA GLU A 13 -26.01 20.23 -22.21
C GLU A 13 -25.91 21.72 -22.57
N LEU A 14 -25.87 22.63 -21.58
CA LEU A 14 -25.68 24.06 -21.81
C LEU A 14 -24.19 24.41 -22.08
N PRO A 15 -23.88 25.30 -23.05
CA PRO A 15 -22.51 25.75 -23.31
C PRO A 15 -21.85 26.37 -22.08
N ALA A 16 -20.54 26.16 -21.90
CA ALA A 16 -19.75 26.61 -20.74
C ALA A 16 -19.84 28.12 -20.45
N GLU A 17 -20.21 28.92 -21.45
CA GLU A 17 -20.38 30.38 -21.36
C GLU A 17 -21.64 30.80 -20.57
N VAL A 18 -22.63 29.90 -20.38
CA VAL A 18 -23.82 30.17 -19.55
C VAL A 18 -23.52 29.91 -18.06
N LEU A 19 -22.57 29.01 -17.76
CA LEU A 19 -22.14 28.73 -16.38
C LEU A 19 -21.21 29.81 -15.82
N SER A 20 -20.46 30.51 -16.69
CA SER A 20 -19.50 31.55 -16.27
C SER A 20 -20.13 32.89 -15.87
N ILE A 21 -21.40 33.15 -16.21
CA ILE A 21 -22.12 34.37 -15.80
C ILE A 21 -22.78 34.18 -14.41
N SER A 22 -22.82 32.95 -13.90
CA SER A 22 -23.47 32.63 -12.61
C SER A 22 -22.61 32.90 -11.36
N SER A 23 -21.33 33.28 -11.52
CA SER A 23 -20.41 33.40 -10.37
C SER A 23 -20.54 34.68 -9.54
N ASP A 24 -21.35 35.67 -9.98
CA ASP A 24 -21.48 36.96 -9.28
C ASP A 24 -22.87 37.28 -8.70
N VAL A 25 -23.83 36.36 -8.75
CA VAL A 25 -25.16 36.61 -8.16
C VAL A 25 -25.27 36.00 -6.76
N SER A 26 -24.92 36.82 -5.78
CA SER A 26 -25.20 36.59 -4.36
C SER A 26 -26.69 36.26 -4.10
N ASN A 27 -26.93 35.38 -3.13
CA ASN A 27 -28.23 34.95 -2.58
C ASN A 27 -29.22 36.11 -2.38
N SER A 28 -30.01 36.43 -3.40
CA SER A 28 -31.19 37.27 -3.28
C SER A 28 -32.36 36.59 -3.98
N VAL A 29 -33.48 36.47 -3.26
CA VAL A 29 -34.74 36.00 -3.81
C VAL A 29 -35.14 36.98 -4.92
N VAL A 30 -35.10 36.55 -6.18
CA VAL A 30 -35.42 37.41 -7.33
C VAL A 30 -36.86 37.91 -7.22
N ASN A 31 -37.01 39.24 -7.29
CA ASN A 31 -38.29 39.92 -7.19
C ASN A 31 -39.18 39.56 -8.41
N PRO A 32 -40.43 39.08 -8.24
CA PRO A 32 -41.32 38.73 -9.36
C PRO A 32 -41.51 39.86 -10.38
N GLN A 33 -41.38 41.12 -9.94
CA GLN A 33 -41.45 42.29 -10.81
C GLN A 33 -40.25 42.44 -11.75
N GLU A 34 -39.08 41.94 -11.38
CA GLU A 34 -37.88 41.99 -12.24
C GLU A 34 -37.92 40.92 -13.33
N LEU A 35 -38.38 39.71 -13.01
CA LEU A 35 -38.64 38.68 -14.01
C LEU A 35 -39.69 39.14 -15.03
N GLN A 36 -40.78 39.76 -14.56
CA GLN A 36 -41.81 40.30 -15.45
C GLN A 36 -41.27 41.40 -16.38
N LYS A 37 -40.40 42.30 -15.87
CA LYS A 37 -39.73 43.33 -16.70
C LYS A 37 -38.77 42.72 -17.73
N ALA A 38 -38.06 41.65 -17.37
CA ALA A 38 -37.16 40.95 -18.29
C ALA A 38 -37.95 40.28 -19.43
N ILE A 39 -39.09 39.63 -19.12
CA ILE A 39 -39.99 39.04 -20.11
C ILE A 39 -40.56 40.11 -21.05
N GLN A 40 -40.99 41.26 -20.52
CA GLN A 40 -41.47 42.38 -21.34
C GLN A 40 -40.39 42.91 -22.29
N ARG A 41 -39.13 43.03 -21.81
CA ARG A 41 -38.01 43.50 -22.61
C ARG A 41 -37.69 42.56 -23.76
N ALA A 42 -37.66 41.24 -23.48
CA ALA A 42 -37.50 40.22 -24.51
C ALA A 42 -38.67 40.22 -25.51
N GLY A 43 -39.91 40.38 -25.03
CA GLY A 43 -41.09 40.50 -25.87
C GLY A 43 -41.05 41.70 -26.82
N ARG A 44 -40.60 42.87 -26.35
CA ARG A 44 -40.45 44.07 -27.20
C ARG A 44 -39.39 43.89 -28.27
N ALA A 45 -38.20 43.38 -27.89
CA ALA A 45 -37.14 43.10 -28.85
C ALA A 45 -37.58 42.10 -29.94
N LEU A 46 -38.37 41.08 -29.56
CA LEU A 46 -38.95 40.13 -30.52
C LEU A 46 -39.98 40.79 -31.43
N VAL A 47 -40.85 41.65 -30.90
CA VAL A 47 -41.83 42.39 -31.72
C VAL A 47 -41.13 43.31 -32.72
N ASP A 48 -40.05 43.98 -32.31
CA ASP A 48 -39.30 44.88 -33.18
C ASP A 48 -38.66 44.11 -34.35
N VAL A 49 -38.01 42.98 -34.07
CA VAL A 49 -37.37 42.11 -35.09
C VAL A 49 -38.39 41.39 -35.98
N LEU A 50 -39.55 40.98 -35.43
CA LEU A 50 -40.56 40.19 -36.14
C LEU A 50 -41.71 41.02 -36.75
N SER A 51 -41.63 42.36 -36.67
CA SER A 51 -42.69 43.30 -37.09
C SER A 51 -43.08 43.19 -38.57
N SER A 52 -42.18 42.71 -39.42
CA SER A 52 -42.34 42.61 -40.88
C SER A 52 -42.75 41.22 -41.39
N VAL A 53 -43.08 40.26 -40.53
CA VAL A 53 -43.07 38.84 -40.90
C VAL A 53 -44.41 38.11 -40.70
N SER A 54 -44.71 37.14 -41.58
CA SER A 54 -45.91 36.28 -41.59
C SER A 54 -45.82 35.12 -40.58
N ILE A 55 -45.92 35.44 -39.29
CA ILE A 55 -46.31 34.47 -38.24
C ILE A 55 -47.83 34.45 -38.08
N SER A 56 -48.38 33.37 -37.52
CA SER A 56 -49.81 33.22 -37.26
C SER A 56 -50.39 34.38 -36.43
N SER A 57 -51.66 34.70 -36.65
CA SER A 57 -52.33 35.78 -35.91
C SER A 57 -52.35 35.52 -34.41
N GLU A 58 -52.42 34.25 -33.98
CA GLU A 58 -52.34 33.84 -32.58
C GLU A 58 -50.95 34.12 -31.98
N SER A 59 -49.87 33.72 -32.66
CA SER A 59 -48.49 33.98 -32.20
C SER A 59 -48.16 35.46 -32.17
N ARG A 60 -48.70 36.26 -33.11
CA ARG A 60 -48.55 37.72 -33.11
C ARG A 60 -49.25 38.37 -31.91
N ILE A 61 -50.41 37.86 -31.50
CA ILE A 61 -51.12 38.31 -30.31
C ILE A 61 -50.37 37.90 -29.04
N ALA A 62 -49.85 36.67 -28.99
CA ALA A 62 -49.05 36.17 -27.87
C ALA A 62 -47.77 37.00 -27.66
N LEU A 63 -47.06 37.38 -28.74
CA LEU A 63 -45.88 38.25 -28.69
C LEU A 63 -46.21 39.65 -28.16
N LYS A 64 -47.35 40.23 -28.58
CA LYS A 64 -47.81 41.51 -28.02
C LYS A 64 -48.11 41.41 -26.53
N HIS A 65 -48.78 40.35 -26.09
CA HIS A 65 -49.00 40.11 -24.66
C HIS A 65 -47.70 39.89 -23.89
N MET A 66 -46.69 39.27 -24.49
CA MET A 66 -45.36 39.14 -23.90
C MET A 66 -44.72 40.53 -23.72
N ALA A 67 -44.76 41.38 -24.75
CA ALA A 67 -44.19 42.73 -24.73
C ALA A 67 -44.90 43.71 -23.77
N GLU A 68 -46.23 43.59 -23.63
CA GLU A 68 -47.07 44.49 -22.84
C GLU A 68 -47.26 44.02 -21.39
N SER A 69 -47.62 42.75 -21.19
CA SER A 69 -47.98 42.22 -19.86
C SER A 69 -46.90 41.34 -19.21
N GLY A 70 -45.84 40.98 -19.94
CA GLY A 70 -44.82 40.04 -19.45
C GLY A 70 -45.32 38.61 -19.34
N LYS A 71 -46.36 38.24 -20.11
CA LYS A 71 -46.89 36.88 -20.17
C LYS A 71 -45.95 36.01 -21.02
N VAL A 72 -45.55 34.86 -20.48
CA VAL A 72 -44.66 33.92 -21.17
C VAL A 72 -45.31 33.41 -22.47
N LEU A 73 -44.50 33.32 -23.53
CA LEU A 73 -44.92 32.78 -24.81
C LEU A 73 -45.18 31.27 -24.69
N GLU A 74 -46.29 30.77 -25.24
CA GLU A 74 -46.56 29.33 -25.23
C GLU A 74 -45.58 28.57 -26.14
N MET A 75 -45.18 27.34 -25.76
CA MET A 75 -44.21 26.52 -26.53
C MET A 75 -44.52 26.43 -28.02
N ARG A 76 -45.80 26.32 -28.41
CA ARG A 76 -46.23 26.29 -29.82
C ARG A 76 -45.81 27.54 -30.60
N CYS A 77 -45.83 28.72 -29.96
CA CYS A 77 -45.39 29.97 -30.58
C CYS A 77 -43.86 30.01 -30.71
N VAL A 78 -43.13 29.45 -29.74
CA VAL A 78 -41.66 29.34 -29.77
C VAL A 78 -41.22 28.39 -30.88
N GLU A 79 -41.91 27.26 -31.03
CA GLU A 79 -41.69 26.31 -32.13
C GLU A 79 -42.04 26.93 -33.50
N GLU A 80 -43.10 27.73 -33.59
CA GLU A 80 -43.43 28.46 -34.81
C GLU A 80 -42.32 29.45 -35.20
N ILE A 81 -41.77 30.20 -34.23
CA ILE A 81 -40.64 31.10 -34.45
C ILE A 81 -39.40 30.31 -34.94
N LYS A 82 -39.10 29.17 -34.31
CA LYS A 82 -38.00 28.29 -34.72
C LYS A 82 -38.17 27.76 -36.15
N ASN A 83 -39.34 27.20 -36.45
CA ASN A 83 -39.63 26.57 -37.74
C ASN A 83 -39.76 27.58 -38.88
N SER A 84 -40.16 28.81 -38.58
CA SER A 84 -40.27 29.87 -39.57
C SER A 84 -38.92 30.29 -40.18
N ARG A 85 -37.78 29.94 -39.53
CA ARG A 85 -36.41 30.40 -39.88
C ARG A 85 -36.28 31.92 -40.01
N VAL A 86 -37.22 32.68 -39.46
CA VAL A 86 -37.33 34.12 -39.68
C VAL A 86 -36.17 34.89 -39.07
N LEU A 87 -35.65 34.44 -37.94
CA LEU A 87 -34.49 35.07 -37.30
C LEU A 87 -33.20 34.86 -38.11
N ALA A 88 -33.08 33.72 -38.81
CA ALA A 88 -31.98 33.49 -39.75
C ALA A 88 -32.17 34.33 -41.03
N GLY A 89 -33.39 34.41 -41.56
CA GLY A 89 -33.71 35.24 -42.73
C GLY A 89 -33.58 36.74 -42.49
N TYR A 90 -33.89 37.25 -41.29
CA TYR A 90 -33.67 38.65 -40.90
C TYR A 90 -32.19 39.03 -40.90
N ALA A 91 -31.32 38.06 -40.60
CA ALA A 91 -29.88 38.25 -40.63
C ALA A 91 -29.26 38.11 -42.04
N GLU A 92 -29.84 37.27 -42.90
CA GLU A 92 -29.39 37.12 -44.30
C GLU A 92 -29.78 38.31 -45.20
N LEU A 93 -30.80 39.11 -44.82
CA LEU A 93 -31.42 40.09 -45.73
C LEU A 93 -30.94 41.54 -45.66
N GLN A 94 -30.08 41.97 -44.74
CA GLN A 94 -29.54 43.35 -44.78
C GLN A 94 -28.12 43.46 -44.24
N SER A 95 -27.22 43.97 -45.09
CA SER A 95 -25.91 44.53 -44.73
C SER A 95 -26.03 45.87 -43.96
N ASP A 96 -27.06 46.02 -43.11
CA ASP A 96 -27.35 47.23 -42.36
C ASP A 96 -26.88 47.06 -40.89
N PRO A 97 -25.88 47.85 -40.42
CA PRO A 97 -25.39 47.78 -39.04
C PRO A 97 -26.48 48.02 -37.98
N ALA A 98 -27.63 48.63 -38.34
CA ALA A 98 -28.78 48.75 -37.44
C ALA A 98 -29.44 47.39 -37.13
N ALA A 99 -29.53 46.48 -38.09
CA ALA A 99 -30.14 45.15 -37.91
C ALA A 99 -29.26 44.24 -37.04
N VAL A 100 -27.94 44.32 -37.19
CA VAL A 100 -26.96 43.60 -36.35
C VAL A 100 -27.06 44.06 -34.89
N LYS A 101 -27.23 45.37 -34.66
CA LYS A 101 -27.43 45.92 -33.32
C LYS A 101 -28.74 45.43 -32.69
N GLN A 102 -29.83 45.37 -33.46
CA GLN A 102 -31.12 44.83 -32.98
C GLN A 102 -31.06 43.34 -32.65
N LEU A 103 -30.32 42.54 -33.43
CA LEU A 103 -30.09 41.12 -33.14
C LEU A 103 -29.22 40.90 -31.90
N ALA A 104 -28.21 41.74 -31.68
CA ALA A 104 -27.41 41.73 -30.47
C ALA A 104 -28.25 42.11 -29.22
N GLU A 105 -29.07 43.15 -29.32
CA GLU A 105 -30.00 43.57 -28.26
C GLU A 105 -31.06 42.49 -27.96
N LEU A 106 -31.56 41.78 -28.99
CA LEU A 106 -32.48 40.65 -28.83
C LEU A 106 -31.83 39.48 -28.10
N ARG A 107 -30.59 39.12 -28.47
CA ARG A 107 -29.81 38.06 -27.82
C ARG A 107 -29.55 38.40 -26.35
N GLU A 108 -29.18 39.63 -26.04
CA GLU A 108 -28.96 40.08 -24.67
C GLU A 108 -30.26 40.06 -23.84
N ALA A 109 -31.36 40.58 -24.39
CA ALA A 109 -32.65 40.62 -23.70
C ALA A 109 -33.22 39.23 -23.40
N THR A 110 -33.08 38.28 -24.33
CA THR A 110 -33.51 36.89 -24.14
C THR A 110 -32.60 36.12 -23.19
N ALA A 111 -31.29 36.38 -23.19
CA ALA A 111 -30.35 35.82 -22.23
C ALA A 111 -30.65 36.29 -20.80
N ALA A 112 -30.84 37.60 -20.61
CA ALA A 112 -31.22 38.15 -19.30
C ALA A 112 -32.55 37.57 -18.80
N CYS A 113 -33.52 37.36 -19.70
CA CYS A 113 -34.79 36.73 -19.39
C CYS A 113 -34.64 35.25 -18.98
N ALA A 114 -33.82 34.48 -19.69
CA ALA A 114 -33.54 33.08 -19.36
C ALA A 114 -32.84 32.93 -18.01
N THR A 115 -31.81 33.74 -17.74
CA THR A 115 -31.06 33.73 -16.48
C THR A 115 -31.95 34.10 -15.30
N ALA A 116 -32.82 35.11 -15.45
CA ALA A 116 -33.78 35.48 -14.41
C ALA A 116 -34.77 34.35 -14.08
N SER A 117 -35.17 33.53 -15.06
CA SER A 117 -36.10 32.41 -14.85
C SER A 117 -35.45 31.24 -14.08
N LEU A 118 -34.14 31.02 -14.24
CA LEU A 118 -33.41 29.94 -13.55
C LEU A 118 -33.30 30.17 -12.04
N ALA A 119 -33.36 31.43 -11.59
CA ALA A 119 -33.23 31.80 -10.18
C ALA A 119 -34.51 31.62 -9.34
N SER A 120 -35.69 31.50 -9.97
CA SER A 120 -36.97 31.31 -9.27
C SER A 120 -37.56 29.91 -9.45
N VAL A 121 -37.89 29.53 -10.69
CA VAL A 121 -38.39 28.21 -11.15
C VAL A 121 -38.16 28.18 -12.66
N PRO A 122 -37.46 27.18 -13.22
CA PRO A 122 -37.14 27.15 -14.65
C PRO A 122 -38.42 27.09 -15.51
N VAL A 123 -38.58 28.07 -16.39
CA VAL A 123 -39.68 28.15 -17.35
C VAL A 123 -39.16 27.67 -18.71
N VAL A 124 -39.61 26.48 -19.12
CA VAL A 124 -39.11 25.75 -20.29
C VAL A 124 -39.26 26.55 -21.58
N GLU A 125 -40.34 27.32 -21.69
CA GLU A 125 -40.65 28.21 -22.82
C GLU A 125 -39.59 29.29 -23.02
N LEU A 126 -39.10 29.91 -21.94
CA LEU A 126 -38.14 31.00 -22.00
C LEU A 126 -36.73 30.49 -22.34
N LEU A 127 -36.37 29.31 -21.81
CA LEU A 127 -35.10 28.64 -22.13
C LEU A 127 -35.08 28.18 -23.60
N SER A 128 -36.20 27.64 -24.09
CA SER A 128 -36.35 27.23 -25.48
C SER A 128 -36.27 28.43 -26.44
N LEU A 129 -36.90 29.55 -26.07
CA LEU A 129 -36.85 30.79 -26.84
C LEU A 129 -35.43 31.37 -26.91
N TRP A 130 -34.69 31.37 -25.79
CA TRP A 130 -33.29 31.80 -25.76
C TRP A 130 -32.41 30.93 -26.67
N SER A 131 -32.56 29.59 -26.61
CA SER A 131 -31.81 28.68 -27.46
C SER A 131 -32.02 28.96 -28.95
N VAL A 132 -33.27 29.19 -29.37
CA VAL A 132 -33.61 29.52 -30.76
C VAL A 132 -32.99 30.85 -31.21
N VAL A 133 -33.02 31.88 -30.36
CA VAL A 133 -32.41 33.19 -30.67
C VAL A 133 -30.89 33.12 -30.70
N HIS A 134 -30.28 32.40 -29.77
CA HIS A 134 -28.83 32.26 -29.69
C HIS A 134 -28.25 31.51 -30.91
N GLU A 135 -28.89 30.42 -31.33
CA GLU A 135 -28.50 29.66 -32.52
C GLU A 135 -28.59 30.52 -33.80
N ALA A 136 -29.66 31.31 -33.95
CA ALA A 136 -29.83 32.18 -35.11
C ALA A 136 -28.78 33.30 -35.20
N VAL A 137 -28.39 33.90 -34.07
CA VAL A 137 -27.43 35.03 -34.04
C VAL A 137 -25.97 34.58 -34.19
N SER A 138 -25.60 33.41 -33.65
CA SER A 138 -24.21 32.93 -33.68
C SER A 138 -23.73 32.56 -35.09
N ASN A 139 -24.63 32.11 -35.98
CA ASN A 139 -24.28 31.74 -37.36
C ASN A 139 -23.94 32.95 -38.27
N VAL A 140 -24.37 34.16 -37.88
CA VAL A 140 -24.24 35.39 -38.69
C VAL A 140 -22.86 36.04 -38.51
N ILE A 141 -22.32 35.98 -37.30
CA ILE A 141 -21.03 36.60 -36.93
C ILE A 141 -19.86 35.89 -37.63
N THR A 142 -20.02 34.62 -38.00
CA THR A 142 -18.99 33.81 -38.65
C THR A 142 -18.80 34.09 -40.14
N GLU A 143 -19.81 34.59 -40.86
CA GLU A 143 -19.70 34.87 -42.31
C GLU A 143 -19.13 36.25 -42.64
N GLU A 144 -19.36 37.26 -41.80
CA GLU A 144 -18.85 38.64 -42.00
C GLU A 144 -17.32 38.74 -41.80
N ALA A 145 -16.75 37.87 -40.95
CA ALA A 145 -15.31 37.74 -40.76
C ALA A 145 -14.59 37.16 -42.00
N ALA A 146 -15.28 36.34 -42.80
CA ALA A 146 -14.74 35.74 -44.02
C ALA A 146 -14.79 36.71 -45.22
N ALA A 147 -15.79 37.60 -45.28
CA ALA A 147 -15.94 38.58 -46.35
C ALA A 147 -14.94 39.75 -46.25
N LEU A 148 -14.58 40.17 -45.03
CA LEU A 148 -13.57 41.23 -44.79
C LEU A 148 -12.14 40.81 -45.17
N ALA A 149 -11.84 39.50 -45.16
CA ALA A 149 -10.53 38.98 -45.58
C ALA A 149 -10.33 38.99 -47.11
N ALA A 150 -11.41 39.02 -47.91
CA ALA A 150 -11.34 38.93 -49.37
C ALA A 150 -11.22 40.29 -50.09
N GLN A 151 -11.40 41.43 -49.40
CA GLN A 151 -11.31 42.77 -49.98
C GLN A 151 -9.91 43.40 -49.94
N ALA A 152 -8.93 42.77 -49.26
CA ALA A 152 -7.60 43.35 -49.06
C ALA A 152 -6.61 43.11 -50.22
N THR A 153 -6.97 42.38 -51.28
CA THR A 153 -6.04 41.91 -52.33
C THR A 153 -6.33 42.43 -53.74
N LYS A 154 -6.61 43.72 -53.91
CA LYS A 154 -6.60 44.39 -55.24
C LYS A 154 -6.16 45.85 -55.17
N ALA A 155 -4.84 46.09 -55.22
CA ALA A 155 -4.24 47.28 -55.83
C ALA A 155 -2.72 47.06 -56.02
N ALA A 156 -2.28 46.92 -57.26
CA ALA A 156 -0.92 47.24 -57.71
C ALA A 156 -1.10 48.40 -58.72
N PRO A 157 -0.26 49.46 -58.75
CA PRO A 157 1.12 49.34 -59.25
C PRO A 157 2.11 50.48 -58.83
N GLU A 158 3.17 50.17 -58.06
CA GLU A 158 4.37 51.05 -57.92
C GLU A 158 5.67 50.22 -57.83
N VAL A 159 5.71 49.06 -58.50
CA VAL A 159 6.69 47.98 -58.21
C VAL A 159 8.03 48.08 -58.95
N LEU A 160 8.29 49.06 -59.82
CA LEU A 160 9.49 48.99 -60.67
C LEU A 160 10.78 49.67 -60.15
N GLU A 161 10.76 50.32 -58.98
CA GLU A 161 11.99 50.79 -58.30
C GLU A 161 12.29 50.04 -56.98
N ALA A 162 11.32 49.34 -56.37
CA ALA A 162 11.50 48.63 -55.10
C ALA A 162 12.07 47.20 -55.22
N VAL A 163 12.16 46.65 -56.44
CA VAL A 163 12.61 45.26 -56.67
C VAL A 163 14.14 45.12 -56.61
N GLU A 164 14.90 46.17 -56.93
CA GLU A 164 16.37 46.14 -56.81
C GLU A 164 16.83 46.16 -55.34
N ASP A 165 16.22 47.02 -54.49
CA ASP A 165 16.53 47.07 -53.04
C ASP A 165 16.08 45.81 -52.26
N ALA A 166 15.00 45.15 -52.70
CA ALA A 166 14.50 43.93 -52.07
C ALA A 166 15.43 42.72 -52.28
N THR A 167 16.06 42.64 -53.45
CA THR A 167 16.98 41.55 -53.81
C THR A 167 18.30 41.69 -53.05
N ASP A 168 18.80 42.92 -52.87
CA ASP A 168 19.99 43.22 -52.08
C ASP A 168 19.80 42.91 -50.59
N ASN A 169 18.62 43.21 -50.04
CA ASN A 169 18.28 42.86 -48.66
C ASN A 169 18.19 41.34 -48.45
N ALA A 170 17.61 40.61 -49.40
CA ALA A 170 17.53 39.15 -49.38
C ALA A 170 18.92 38.49 -49.39
N MET A 171 19.83 38.97 -50.23
CA MET A 171 21.22 38.50 -50.24
C MET A 171 21.97 38.77 -48.94
N ALA A 172 21.75 39.94 -48.31
CA ALA A 172 22.36 40.27 -47.02
C ALA A 172 21.87 39.34 -45.90
N ILE A 173 20.57 39.02 -45.87
CA ILE A 173 19.99 38.05 -44.95
C ILE A 173 20.60 36.66 -45.19
N GLY A 174 20.67 36.22 -46.45
CA GLY A 174 21.31 34.95 -46.84
C GLY A 174 22.75 34.84 -46.32
N LYS A 175 23.58 35.88 -46.52
CA LYS A 175 24.97 35.90 -46.04
C LYS A 175 25.10 35.75 -44.52
N LEU A 176 24.23 36.40 -43.75
CA LEU A 176 24.21 36.28 -42.29
C LEU A 176 23.81 34.88 -41.82
N LEU A 177 22.85 34.25 -42.50
CA LEU A 177 22.43 32.88 -42.21
C LEU A 177 23.50 31.86 -42.63
N THR A 178 24.18 32.07 -43.76
CA THR A 178 25.34 31.26 -44.16
C THR A 178 26.47 31.36 -43.13
N ALA A 179 26.73 32.56 -42.59
CA ALA A 179 27.72 32.75 -41.52
C ALA A 179 27.32 31.98 -40.25
N ALA A 180 26.05 32.05 -39.83
CA ALA A 180 25.54 31.29 -38.69
C ALA A 180 25.70 29.77 -38.87
N LEU A 181 25.41 29.25 -40.06
CA LEU A 181 25.60 27.85 -40.41
C LEU A 181 27.09 27.47 -40.39
N ALA A 182 27.98 28.29 -40.94
CA ALA A 182 29.42 28.03 -40.92
C ALA A 182 30.00 28.02 -39.49
N SER A 183 29.43 28.79 -38.57
CA SER A 183 29.90 28.91 -37.18
C SER A 183 29.43 27.80 -36.24
N SER A 184 28.48 26.93 -36.63
CA SER A 184 27.96 25.86 -35.77
C SER A 184 27.67 24.56 -36.50
N SER A 185 28.48 23.52 -36.24
CA SER A 185 28.25 22.17 -36.77
C SER A 185 26.95 21.54 -36.25
N VAL A 186 26.49 21.94 -35.06
CA VAL A 186 25.22 21.50 -34.48
C VAL A 186 24.05 22.05 -35.28
N LEU A 187 24.06 23.35 -35.61
CA LEU A 187 23.04 23.99 -36.42
C LEU A 187 23.00 23.41 -37.85
N VAL A 188 24.17 23.14 -38.45
CA VAL A 188 24.27 22.50 -39.77
C VAL A 188 23.67 21.09 -39.77
N SER A 189 23.79 20.36 -38.65
CA SER A 189 23.23 19.01 -38.50
C SER A 189 21.72 19.00 -38.20
N SER A 190 21.19 20.06 -37.59
CA SER A 190 19.77 20.17 -37.25
C SER A 190 18.90 20.68 -38.41
N VAL A 191 19.53 21.29 -39.43
CA VAL A 191 18.84 21.87 -40.58
C VAL A 191 18.87 20.94 -41.80
N SER A 192 17.74 20.87 -42.53
CA SER A 192 17.60 20.04 -43.73
C SER A 192 18.62 20.43 -44.81
N TYR A 193 18.97 19.48 -45.68
CA TYR A 193 19.85 19.75 -46.83
C TYR A 193 19.24 20.82 -47.75
N GLN A 194 17.92 20.74 -47.98
CA GLN A 194 17.17 21.71 -48.79
C GLN A 194 17.20 23.13 -48.22
N LEU A 195 17.11 23.31 -46.89
CA LEU A 195 17.23 24.65 -46.29
C LEU A 195 18.65 25.19 -46.40
N ARG A 196 19.68 24.33 -46.30
CA ARG A 196 21.08 24.75 -46.50
C ARG A 196 21.34 25.22 -47.93
N GLU A 197 20.85 24.46 -48.91
CA GLU A 197 20.93 24.83 -50.33
C GLU A 197 20.14 26.13 -50.59
N ALA A 198 18.93 26.25 -50.06
CA ALA A 198 18.10 27.45 -50.20
C ALA A 198 18.73 28.70 -49.54
N VAL A 199 19.35 28.57 -48.36
CA VAL A 199 20.07 29.67 -47.71
C VAL A 199 21.29 30.10 -48.53
N GLN A 200 21.95 29.15 -49.19
CA GLN A 200 23.08 29.47 -50.06
C GLN A 200 22.64 30.17 -51.36
N HIS A 201 21.57 29.69 -52.01
CA HIS A 201 20.97 30.40 -53.15
C HIS A 201 20.42 31.78 -52.76
N LEU A 202 19.86 31.93 -51.56
CA LEU A 202 19.46 33.23 -51.03
C LEU A 202 20.66 34.17 -50.89
N ALA A 203 21.81 33.69 -50.43
CA ALA A 203 23.02 34.49 -50.24
C ALA A 203 23.71 34.88 -51.56
N GLU A 204 23.60 34.05 -52.59
CA GLU A 204 24.28 34.20 -53.89
C GLU A 204 23.41 34.92 -54.94
N GLU A 205 22.11 34.64 -54.98
CA GLU A 205 21.19 35.07 -56.04
C GLU A 205 20.00 35.90 -55.53
N GLY A 206 19.82 36.04 -54.21
CA GLY A 206 18.71 36.78 -53.62
C GLY A 206 17.33 36.12 -53.79
N VAL A 207 17.32 34.83 -54.15
CA VAL A 207 16.10 34.06 -54.42
C VAL A 207 15.35 33.76 -53.12
N SER A 208 14.04 34.06 -53.08
CA SER A 208 13.17 33.82 -51.93
C SER A 208 13.12 32.35 -51.52
N ILE A 209 13.08 32.09 -50.23
CA ILE A 209 12.99 30.74 -49.66
C ILE A 209 11.51 30.35 -49.54
N ALA A 210 11.16 29.10 -49.85
CA ALA A 210 9.78 28.61 -49.74
C ALA A 210 9.25 28.65 -48.29
N ASP A 211 7.95 28.91 -48.11
CA ASP A 211 7.31 29.11 -46.78
C ASP A 211 7.66 28.04 -45.74
N HIS A 212 7.59 26.76 -46.12
CA HIS A 212 7.91 25.65 -45.22
C HIS A 212 9.38 25.61 -44.77
N LEU A 213 10.30 26.14 -45.58
CA LEU A 213 11.71 26.29 -45.23
C LEU A 213 11.95 27.53 -44.34
N ALA A 214 11.17 28.60 -44.54
CA ALA A 214 11.16 29.76 -43.65
C ALA A 214 10.61 29.43 -42.26
N GLU A 215 9.59 28.57 -42.16
CA GLU A 215 9.11 28.05 -40.87
C GLU A 215 10.18 27.23 -40.14
N GLU A 216 10.91 26.37 -40.86
CA GLU A 216 12.01 25.59 -40.28
C GLU A 216 13.14 26.51 -39.80
N LEU A 217 13.48 27.55 -40.55
CA LEU A 217 14.40 28.60 -40.11
C LEU A 217 13.90 29.30 -38.84
N GLY A 218 12.61 29.60 -38.77
CA GLY A 218 11.92 30.17 -37.61
C GLY A 218 12.03 29.31 -36.34
N ARG A 219 12.00 27.98 -36.46
CA ARG A 219 12.21 27.06 -35.32
C ARG A 219 13.64 27.09 -34.81
N GLN A 220 14.62 27.32 -35.69
CA GLN A 220 16.04 27.34 -35.34
C GLN A 220 16.56 28.73 -34.90
N LEU A 221 15.70 29.76 -34.87
CA LEU A 221 16.09 31.14 -34.57
C LEU A 221 16.77 31.31 -33.20
N GLY A 222 16.33 30.55 -32.20
CA GLY A 222 16.93 30.56 -30.86
C GLY A 222 18.39 30.06 -30.85
N VAL A 223 18.71 29.08 -31.70
CA VAL A 223 20.07 28.57 -31.88
C VAL A 223 20.89 29.55 -32.72
N ILE A 224 20.32 30.12 -33.79
CA ILE A 224 20.96 31.15 -34.62
C ILE A 224 21.37 32.37 -33.78
N ARG A 225 20.52 32.81 -32.83
CA ARG A 225 20.84 33.90 -31.88
C ARG A 225 22.10 33.62 -31.06
N GLN A 226 22.27 32.39 -30.60
CA GLN A 226 23.40 32.01 -29.74
C GLN A 226 24.73 31.96 -30.50
N VAL A 227 24.67 31.76 -31.83
CA VAL A 227 25.83 31.57 -32.69
C VAL A 227 26.29 32.90 -33.31
N LEU A 228 25.36 33.79 -33.68
CA LEU A 228 25.68 35.10 -34.23
C LEU A 228 26.16 36.10 -33.16
N SER A 229 27.11 36.97 -33.52
CA SER A 229 27.51 38.08 -32.65
C SER A 229 26.34 39.05 -32.42
N ALA A 230 26.41 39.87 -31.36
CA ALA A 230 25.36 40.85 -31.06
C ALA A 230 25.13 41.85 -32.22
N GLN A 231 26.18 42.18 -32.97
CA GLN A 231 26.12 43.07 -34.12
C GLN A 231 25.47 42.39 -35.32
N GLU A 232 25.86 41.15 -35.64
CA GLU A 232 25.27 40.36 -36.73
C GLU A 232 23.81 40.00 -36.47
N TRP A 233 23.45 39.71 -35.21
CA TRP A 233 22.07 39.47 -34.81
C TRP A 233 21.21 40.74 -34.93
N ALA A 234 21.75 41.89 -34.52
CA ALA A 234 21.05 43.16 -34.66
C ALA A 234 20.84 43.52 -36.14
N GLU A 235 21.85 43.25 -36.98
CA GLU A 235 21.78 43.42 -38.44
C GLU A 235 20.73 42.47 -39.05
N LEU A 236 20.79 41.18 -38.73
CA LEU A 236 19.82 40.19 -39.22
C LEU A 236 18.39 40.59 -38.86
N ARG A 237 18.16 40.98 -37.60
CA ARG A 237 16.85 41.45 -37.13
C ARG A 237 16.39 42.69 -37.89
N SER A 238 17.26 43.68 -38.05
CA SER A 238 16.95 44.92 -38.76
C SER A 238 16.61 44.66 -40.23
N ARG A 239 17.37 43.79 -40.90
CA ARG A 239 17.17 43.42 -42.30
C ARG A 239 15.89 42.63 -42.52
N CYS A 240 15.60 41.68 -41.62
CA CYS A 240 14.36 40.91 -41.64
C CYS A 240 13.12 41.77 -41.39
N SER A 241 13.17 42.68 -40.40
CA SER A 241 12.05 43.59 -40.10
C SER A 241 11.81 44.65 -41.17
N GLN A 242 12.85 45.08 -41.87
CA GLN A 242 12.77 46.01 -43.01
C GLN A 242 12.42 45.32 -44.34
N SER A 243 12.35 43.98 -44.37
CA SER A 243 12.07 43.24 -45.61
C SER A 243 10.64 43.44 -46.11
N ILE A 244 10.48 43.49 -47.42
CA ILE A 244 9.17 43.63 -48.07
C ILE A 244 8.42 42.29 -48.11
N ALA A 245 9.15 41.18 -48.10
CA ALA A 245 8.58 39.83 -48.12
C ALA A 245 8.08 39.40 -46.72
N THR A 246 6.87 38.85 -46.69
CA THR A 246 6.11 38.53 -45.48
C THR A 246 6.79 37.49 -44.60
N GLU A 247 7.46 36.52 -45.20
CA GLU A 247 8.24 35.47 -44.51
C GLU A 247 9.38 36.05 -43.66
N TRP A 248 10.12 37.03 -44.18
CA TRP A 248 11.24 37.67 -43.47
C TRP A 248 10.77 38.64 -42.39
N ARG A 249 9.65 39.33 -42.62
CA ARG A 249 9.02 40.16 -41.59
C ARG A 249 8.52 39.32 -40.41
N ALA A 250 7.87 38.19 -40.68
CA ALA A 250 7.47 37.24 -39.65
C ALA A 250 8.67 36.69 -38.87
N LEU A 251 9.78 36.38 -39.57
CA LEU A 251 11.04 35.98 -38.95
C LEU A 251 11.64 37.11 -38.07
N GLY A 252 11.56 38.36 -38.52
CA GLY A 252 11.99 39.55 -37.79
C GLY A 252 11.18 39.79 -36.51
N GLU A 253 9.85 39.65 -36.57
CA GLU A 253 8.96 39.72 -35.40
C GLU A 253 9.22 38.58 -34.41
N ALA A 254 9.49 37.37 -34.90
CA ALA A 254 9.90 36.25 -34.06
C ALA A 254 11.27 36.50 -33.40
N ALA A 255 12.24 37.06 -34.12
CA ALA A 255 13.55 37.48 -33.58
C ALA A 255 13.43 38.57 -32.51
N GLU A 256 12.46 39.47 -32.69
CA GLU A 256 12.16 40.56 -31.76
C GLU A 256 11.55 40.01 -30.46
N LYS A 257 10.57 39.09 -30.54
CA LYS A 257 10.02 38.39 -29.38
C LYS A 257 11.09 37.65 -28.58
N ILE A 258 12.03 36.97 -29.24
CA ILE A 258 13.15 36.27 -28.59
C ILE A 258 14.09 37.26 -27.86
N SER A 259 14.33 38.45 -28.42
CA SER A 259 15.18 39.46 -27.77
C SER A 259 14.52 40.07 -26.53
N TYR A 260 13.21 40.34 -26.58
CA TYR A 260 12.46 40.83 -25.42
C TYR A 260 12.37 39.76 -24.32
N GLN A 261 12.12 38.49 -24.67
CA GLN A 261 12.09 37.37 -23.72
C GLN A 261 13.47 37.09 -23.08
N ALA A 262 14.57 37.22 -23.82
CA ALA A 262 15.93 37.01 -23.29
C ALA A 262 16.40 38.13 -22.34
N LEU A 263 16.04 39.39 -22.62
CA LEU A 263 16.37 40.54 -21.75
C LEU A 263 15.55 40.54 -20.46
N ASP A 264 14.26 40.22 -20.54
CA ASP A 264 13.37 40.15 -19.38
C ASP A 264 13.64 38.90 -18.52
N GLY A 265 13.92 37.76 -19.16
CA GLY A 265 14.31 36.52 -18.47
C GLY A 265 15.64 36.64 -17.71
N VAL A 266 16.66 37.30 -18.27
CA VAL A 266 17.95 37.51 -17.58
C VAL A 266 17.81 38.51 -16.42
N ALA A 267 16.92 39.50 -16.53
CA ALA A 267 16.64 40.45 -15.45
C ALA A 267 15.86 39.78 -14.31
N GLN A 268 14.83 38.99 -14.62
CA GLN A 268 14.02 38.25 -13.65
C GLN A 268 14.83 37.16 -12.93
N VAL A 269 15.69 36.41 -13.63
CA VAL A 269 16.60 35.41 -13.02
C VAL A 269 17.59 36.08 -12.07
N LYS A 270 18.11 37.27 -12.40
CA LYS A 270 18.98 38.03 -11.49
C LYS A 270 18.25 38.54 -10.25
N LEU A 271 17.00 38.98 -10.41
CA LEU A 271 16.18 39.45 -9.29
C LEU A 271 15.79 38.29 -8.36
N ALA A 272 15.31 37.18 -8.92
CA ALA A 272 14.99 35.95 -8.18
C ALA A 272 16.22 35.37 -7.46
N ALA A 273 17.38 35.34 -8.11
CA ALA A 273 18.63 34.92 -7.46
C ALA A 273 18.99 35.82 -6.27
N SER A 274 18.74 37.13 -6.35
CA SER A 274 19.00 38.05 -5.23
C SER A 274 18.10 37.78 -4.02
N GLU A 275 16.84 37.43 -4.24
CA GLU A 275 15.88 37.08 -3.17
C GLU A 275 16.21 35.75 -2.48
N VAL A 276 16.82 34.81 -3.22
CA VAL A 276 17.28 33.51 -2.68
C VAL A 276 18.48 33.67 -1.75
N PHE A 277 19.50 34.44 -2.15
CA PHE A 277 20.70 34.63 -1.34
C PHE A 277 20.51 35.65 -0.20
N ASP A 278 19.57 36.59 -0.33
CA ASP A 278 19.28 37.62 0.68
C ASP A 278 17.82 37.61 1.15
N SER A 279 17.35 36.44 1.60
CA SER A 279 15.95 36.25 2.01
C SER A 279 15.58 37.08 3.25
N ARG A 280 14.52 37.90 3.15
CA ARG A 280 13.92 38.61 4.29
C ARG A 280 13.47 37.65 5.41
N PHE A 281 13.03 36.44 5.06
CA PHE A 281 12.58 35.44 6.02
C PHE A 281 13.77 34.82 6.77
N ALA A 282 14.90 34.60 6.09
CA ALA A 282 16.14 34.21 6.76
C ALA A 282 16.56 35.26 7.80
N LYS A 283 16.55 36.55 7.45
CA LYS A 283 16.83 37.64 8.40
C LYS A 283 15.86 37.63 9.60
N ALA A 284 14.58 37.40 9.35
CA ALA A 284 13.57 37.29 10.41
C ALA A 284 13.84 36.09 11.35
N ILE A 285 14.18 34.91 10.79
CA ILE A 285 14.56 33.72 11.57
C ILE A 285 15.80 34.00 12.43
N VAL A 286 16.81 34.68 11.88
CA VAL A 286 18.04 35.02 12.60
C VAL A 286 17.76 35.99 13.76
N ALA A 287 16.87 36.96 13.54
CA ALA A 287 16.51 37.96 14.55
C ALA A 287 15.61 37.39 15.66
N GLN A 288 14.57 36.63 15.30
CA GLN A 288 13.52 36.17 16.22
C GLN A 288 13.85 34.82 16.87
N GLY A 289 14.62 33.96 16.19
CA GLY A 289 14.86 32.58 16.61
C GLY A 289 13.59 31.71 16.55
N PHE A 290 13.61 30.56 17.23
CA PHE A 290 12.47 29.63 17.28
C PHE A 290 11.99 29.48 18.73
N ALA A 291 11.16 30.41 19.19
CA ALA A 291 10.58 30.33 20.53
C ALA A 291 9.46 29.27 20.58
N GLY A 292 9.46 28.44 21.63
CA GLY A 292 8.42 27.44 21.85
C GLY A 292 8.63 26.09 21.13
N LEU A 293 9.75 25.89 20.44
CA LEU A 293 10.16 24.58 19.90
C LEU A 293 11.05 23.80 20.90
N ASP A 294 10.67 23.81 22.18
CA ASP A 294 11.39 23.12 23.26
C ASP A 294 10.77 21.74 23.53
N GLY A 295 11.41 20.92 24.38
CA GLY A 295 10.86 19.63 24.79
C GLY A 295 10.71 18.62 23.63
N VAL A 296 9.49 18.11 23.41
CA VAL A 296 9.17 17.11 22.37
C VAL A 296 9.20 17.72 20.97
N LEU A 297 8.67 18.94 20.81
CA LEU A 297 8.75 19.71 19.56
C LEU A 297 10.19 20.02 19.15
N GLY A 298 11.10 20.02 20.13
CA GLY A 298 12.53 20.14 19.91
C GLY A 298 13.21 18.83 19.49
N GLN A 299 12.57 17.65 19.50
CA GLN A 299 13.24 16.39 19.14
C GLN A 299 13.43 16.23 17.62
N SER A 300 14.41 15.42 17.21
CA SER A 300 14.57 15.08 15.79
C SER A 300 13.43 14.18 15.32
N ARG A 301 13.07 14.28 14.04
CA ARG A 301 12.03 13.43 13.43
C ARG A 301 12.22 11.95 13.76
N ASP A 302 13.43 11.43 13.55
CA ASP A 302 13.71 10.01 13.78
C ASP A 302 13.56 9.61 15.27
N ALA A 303 13.79 10.54 16.20
CA ALA A 303 13.55 10.30 17.63
C ALA A 303 12.05 10.32 17.96
N VAL A 304 11.29 11.23 17.34
CA VAL A 304 9.83 11.34 17.48
C VAL A 304 9.15 10.12 16.90
N ASP A 305 9.51 9.71 15.68
CA ASP A 305 8.98 8.51 15.03
C ASP A 305 9.26 7.26 15.87
N ALA A 306 10.50 7.10 16.37
CA ALA A 306 10.83 5.99 17.25
C ALA A 306 10.07 6.02 18.59
N ALA A 307 9.80 7.21 19.15
CA ALA A 307 9.03 7.35 20.38
C ALA A 307 7.53 7.10 20.15
N LEU A 308 6.98 7.55 19.01
CA LEU A 308 5.62 7.23 18.58
C LEU A 308 5.46 5.73 18.36
N ASP A 309 6.42 5.07 17.71
CA ASP A 309 6.40 3.61 17.53
C ASP A 309 6.39 2.87 18.87
N VAL A 310 7.07 3.38 19.90
CA VAL A 310 7.01 2.83 21.27
C VAL A 310 5.63 3.03 21.91
N VAL A 311 5.01 4.21 21.73
CA VAL A 311 3.65 4.48 22.20
C VAL A 311 2.65 3.54 21.52
N ARG A 312 2.78 3.38 20.20
CA ARG A 312 1.96 2.50 19.35
C ARG A 312 2.12 1.02 19.69
N ASP A 313 3.34 0.59 20.04
CA ASP A 313 3.64 -0.77 20.45
C ASP A 313 3.12 -1.12 21.86
N GLY A 314 2.60 -0.14 22.62
CA GLY A 314 2.08 -0.31 23.97
C GLY A 314 3.11 -0.92 24.95
N GLY A 315 4.40 -0.75 24.66
CA GLY A 315 5.50 -1.40 25.39
C GLY A 315 5.45 -2.94 25.40
N ALA A 316 4.70 -3.59 24.50
CA ALA A 316 4.24 -4.96 24.68
C ALA A 316 4.54 -5.96 23.54
N ALA A 317 5.00 -5.52 22.36
CA ALA A 317 5.23 -6.43 21.24
C ALA A 317 6.42 -7.39 21.49
N ALA A 318 6.22 -8.70 21.23
CA ALA A 318 7.16 -9.78 21.54
C ALA A 318 8.50 -9.71 20.82
N VAL A 319 8.49 -9.33 19.53
CA VAL A 319 9.71 -9.17 18.73
C VAL A 319 10.22 -7.74 18.82
N GLY A 320 9.32 -6.75 18.86
CA GLY A 320 9.69 -5.34 19.07
C GLY A 320 10.43 -5.14 20.38
N ALA A 321 10.01 -5.77 21.48
CA ALA A 321 10.71 -5.64 22.76
C ALA A 321 12.07 -6.35 22.78
N VAL A 322 12.24 -7.52 22.14
CA VAL A 322 13.55 -8.20 22.08
C VAL A 322 14.45 -7.55 21.05
N ALA A 323 13.98 -7.24 19.84
CA ALA A 323 14.74 -6.53 18.82
C ALA A 323 15.05 -5.09 19.21
N ALA A 324 14.12 -4.36 19.85
CA ALA A 324 14.39 -3.03 20.42
C ALA A 324 15.21 -3.12 21.70
N CYS A 325 15.09 -4.16 22.53
CA CYS A 325 16.02 -4.39 23.63
C CYS A 325 17.43 -4.66 23.11
N LEU A 326 17.60 -5.57 22.14
CA LEU A 326 18.87 -5.86 21.46
C LEU A 326 19.43 -4.61 20.78
N ALA A 327 18.61 -3.85 20.04
CA ALA A 327 19.02 -2.60 19.40
C ALA A 327 19.37 -1.49 20.41
N ARG A 328 18.62 -1.37 21.52
CA ARG A 328 18.94 -0.46 22.64
C ARG A 328 20.19 -0.90 23.41
N SER A 329 20.46 -2.21 23.44
CA SER A 329 21.66 -2.83 24.01
C SER A 329 22.85 -2.74 23.05
N GLY A 330 22.65 -2.23 21.83
CA GLY A 330 23.67 -2.11 20.79
C GLY A 330 24.05 -3.43 20.11
N LEU A 331 23.28 -4.50 20.28
CA LEU A 331 23.50 -5.82 19.69
C LEU A 331 23.02 -5.88 18.22
N PRO A 332 23.59 -6.79 17.39
CA PRO A 332 23.21 -6.92 15.98
C PRO A 332 21.74 -7.37 15.81
N PRO A 333 21.10 -7.02 14.67
CA PRO A 333 19.74 -7.46 14.36
C PRO A 333 19.58 -8.98 14.40
N LEU A 334 18.46 -9.47 14.96
CA LEU A 334 18.18 -10.90 15.12
C LEU A 334 18.33 -11.69 13.80
N LEU A 335 17.85 -11.13 12.68
CA LEU A 335 17.95 -11.76 11.36
C LEU A 335 19.40 -12.04 10.95
N ARG A 336 20.36 -11.16 11.27
CA ARG A 336 21.78 -11.36 10.94
C ARG A 336 22.42 -12.45 11.81
N VAL A 337 21.98 -12.55 13.07
CA VAL A 337 22.38 -13.64 13.96
C VAL A 337 21.84 -14.98 13.45
N GLU A 338 20.60 -15.01 12.95
CA GLU A 338 20.01 -16.21 12.34
C GLU A 338 20.77 -16.64 11.07
N ILE A 339 21.17 -15.71 10.20
CA ILE A 339 22.02 -16.01 9.02
C ILE A 339 23.36 -16.64 9.46
N ALA A 340 24.03 -16.06 10.46
CA ALA A 340 25.29 -16.61 10.99
C ALA A 340 25.12 -18.02 11.58
N ARG A 341 24.04 -18.23 12.35
CA ARG A 341 23.68 -19.54 12.92
C ARG A 341 23.42 -20.55 11.80
N ASP A 342 22.67 -20.18 10.78
CA ASP A 342 22.32 -21.07 9.66
C ASP A 342 23.55 -21.49 8.86
N PHE A 343 24.51 -20.57 8.66
CA PHE A 343 25.82 -20.90 8.12
C PHE A 343 26.58 -21.92 9.00
N ALA A 344 26.68 -21.66 10.32
CA ALA A 344 27.37 -22.56 11.25
C ALA A 344 26.73 -23.96 11.27
N GLN A 345 25.40 -24.05 11.24
CA GLN A 345 24.65 -25.30 11.16
C GLN A 345 24.97 -26.11 9.90
N THR A 346 25.01 -25.47 8.73
CA THR A 346 25.31 -26.15 7.48
C THR A 346 26.78 -26.57 7.38
N VAL A 347 27.70 -25.71 7.83
CA VAL A 347 29.14 -26.04 7.83
C VAL A 347 29.47 -27.13 8.84
N GLY A 348 28.89 -27.08 10.04
CA GLY A 348 29.02 -28.16 11.03
C GLY A 348 28.58 -29.51 10.46
N LEU A 349 27.46 -29.53 9.72
CA LEU A 349 27.00 -30.73 9.02
C LEU A 349 28.03 -31.28 8.02
N PHE A 350 28.70 -30.42 7.25
CA PHE A 350 29.77 -30.85 6.33
C PHE A 350 31.02 -31.32 7.05
N PHE A 351 31.42 -30.66 8.14
CA PHE A 351 32.57 -31.09 8.93
C PHE A 351 32.35 -32.50 9.48
N THR A 352 31.23 -32.75 10.17
CA THR A 352 30.94 -34.08 10.71
C THR A 352 30.67 -35.13 9.62
N GLY A 353 30.00 -34.75 8.53
CA GLY A 353 29.53 -35.71 7.53
C GLY A 353 30.57 -36.11 6.49
N LEU A 354 31.50 -35.20 6.13
CA LEU A 354 32.42 -35.37 5.01
C LEU A 354 33.90 -35.15 5.38
N TYR A 355 34.19 -34.42 6.46
CA TYR A 355 35.54 -33.95 6.78
C TYR A 355 36.21 -34.72 7.94
N ASP A 356 35.46 -35.55 8.67
CA ASP A 356 35.99 -36.41 9.74
C ASP A 356 37.19 -37.26 9.26
N PRO A 357 37.13 -37.96 8.11
CA PRO A 357 38.27 -38.72 7.60
C PRO A 357 39.51 -37.86 7.29
N VAL A 358 39.31 -36.58 6.95
CA VAL A 358 40.40 -35.63 6.63
C VAL A 358 41.13 -35.20 7.89
N LEU A 359 40.38 -34.90 8.95
CA LEU A 359 40.93 -34.51 10.24
C LEU A 359 41.72 -35.67 10.86
N ASP A 360 41.18 -36.89 10.81
CA ASP A 360 41.86 -38.13 11.21
C ASP A 360 43.18 -38.34 10.43
N PHE A 361 43.17 -38.13 9.11
CA PHE A 361 44.37 -38.24 8.28
C PHE A 361 45.44 -37.22 8.68
N PHE A 362 45.05 -35.96 8.94
CA PHE A 362 46.00 -34.92 9.35
C PHE A 362 46.59 -35.18 10.74
N GLU A 363 45.81 -35.76 11.65
CA GLU A 363 46.27 -36.17 12.97
C GLU A 363 47.28 -37.32 12.89
N ARG A 364 46.95 -38.38 12.13
CA ARG A 364 47.83 -39.56 11.98
C ARG A 364 49.14 -39.25 11.25
N ASN A 365 49.14 -38.32 10.29
CA ASN A 365 50.31 -38.03 9.45
C ASN A 365 51.13 -36.79 9.89
N HIS A 366 50.84 -36.20 11.05
CA HIS A 366 51.52 -35.01 11.58
C HIS A 366 51.62 -33.84 10.56
N VAL A 367 50.61 -33.70 9.71
CA VAL A 367 50.53 -32.63 8.70
C VAL A 367 50.32 -31.29 9.41
N VAL A 368 51.21 -30.31 9.15
CA VAL A 368 51.22 -28.91 9.67
C VAL A 368 50.35 -28.72 10.92
N SER A 369 50.93 -28.92 12.10
CA SER A 369 50.20 -28.93 13.38
C SER A 369 49.29 -27.72 13.64
N ALA A 370 49.60 -26.56 13.05
CA ALA A 370 48.77 -25.36 13.09
C ALA A 370 47.48 -25.47 12.25
N LEU A 371 47.53 -26.11 11.09
CA LEU A 371 46.39 -26.28 10.19
C LEU A 371 45.35 -27.24 10.78
N ASN A 372 45.80 -28.38 11.31
CA ASN A 372 44.92 -29.34 11.98
C ASN A 372 44.24 -28.72 13.21
N LYS A 373 45.02 -28.05 14.08
CA LYS A 373 44.46 -27.33 15.24
C LYS A 373 43.45 -26.25 14.85
N PHE A 374 43.69 -25.54 13.75
CA PHE A 374 42.77 -24.52 13.26
C PHE A 374 41.45 -25.12 12.75
N LEU A 375 41.50 -26.16 11.89
CA LEU A 375 40.30 -26.80 11.34
C LEU A 375 39.48 -27.54 12.42
N SER A 376 40.13 -28.24 13.34
CA SER A 376 39.45 -28.86 14.49
C SER A 376 38.86 -27.81 15.44
N GLY A 377 39.55 -26.68 15.63
CA GLY A 377 39.02 -25.53 16.37
C GLY A 377 37.82 -24.89 15.69
N LEU A 378 37.82 -24.76 14.36
CA LEU A 378 36.69 -24.28 13.58
C LEU A 378 35.48 -25.21 13.69
N ARG A 379 35.68 -26.53 13.58
CA ARG A 379 34.63 -27.55 13.80
C ARG A 379 33.98 -27.35 15.17
N GLY A 380 34.78 -27.33 16.24
CA GLY A 380 34.26 -27.12 17.60
C GLY A 380 33.52 -25.79 17.77
N ALA A 381 34.03 -24.70 17.18
CA ALA A 381 33.36 -23.40 17.24
C ALA A 381 32.02 -23.38 16.48
N TYR A 382 31.93 -24.01 15.32
CA TYR A 382 30.68 -24.11 14.57
C TYR A 382 29.66 -25.03 15.25
N ASP A 383 30.10 -26.11 15.88
CA ASP A 383 29.23 -26.99 16.66
C ASP A 383 28.62 -26.26 17.87
N VAL A 384 29.40 -25.44 18.59
CA VAL A 384 28.88 -24.59 19.67
C VAL A 384 27.88 -23.55 19.14
N MET A 385 28.22 -22.87 18.04
CA MET A 385 27.35 -21.85 17.42
C MET A 385 26.07 -22.46 16.80
N ALA A 386 26.10 -23.74 16.44
CA ALA A 386 24.94 -24.51 15.97
C ALA A 386 24.04 -25.03 17.12
N ILE A 387 24.38 -24.72 18.38
CA ILE A 387 23.71 -25.20 19.61
C ILE A 387 23.82 -26.73 19.75
N ASN A 388 24.99 -27.29 19.47
CA ASN A 388 25.32 -28.64 19.90
C ASN A 388 25.73 -28.60 21.37
N VAL A 389 24.77 -28.83 22.26
CA VAL A 389 24.91 -28.76 23.73
C VAL A 389 26.11 -29.58 24.25
N LEU A 390 26.52 -30.62 23.52
CA LEU A 390 27.61 -31.51 23.91
C LEU A 390 28.99 -30.85 23.86
N ALA A 391 29.25 -29.96 22.90
CA ALA A 391 30.53 -29.25 22.79
C ALA A 391 30.78 -28.30 23.99
N LEU A 392 29.70 -27.82 24.61
CA LEU A 392 29.74 -26.97 25.80
C LEU A 392 30.04 -27.79 27.08
N VAL A 393 29.68 -29.08 27.07
CA VAL A 393 29.91 -30.04 28.15
C VAL A 393 31.33 -30.61 28.10
N GLU A 394 31.85 -30.86 26.90
CA GLU A 394 33.20 -31.40 26.65
C GLU A 394 34.30 -30.42 27.08
N GLN A 395 34.05 -29.12 26.98
CA GLN A 395 34.98 -28.07 27.42
C GLN A 395 35.02 -27.90 28.96
N ALA A 396 34.08 -28.51 29.71
CA ALA A 396 33.77 -28.12 31.07
C ALA A 396 34.15 -29.11 32.19
N SER A 397 34.71 -30.32 31.96
CA SER A 397 34.99 -31.19 33.13
C SER A 397 36.00 -32.35 32.98
N GLN A 398 36.66 -32.63 34.11
CA GLN A 398 37.59 -33.75 34.35
C GLN A 398 36.90 -35.06 34.84
N ASN A 399 35.57 -35.11 34.99
CA ASN A 399 34.81 -36.30 35.46
C ASN A 399 33.81 -36.78 34.40
N GLN A 400 34.23 -37.74 33.55
CA GLN A 400 33.53 -38.06 32.31
C GLN A 400 32.16 -38.77 32.47
N ALA A 401 31.99 -39.73 33.38
CA ALA A 401 30.80 -40.60 33.36
C ALA A 401 29.49 -40.00 33.95
N LEU A 402 29.56 -39.28 35.07
CA LEU A 402 28.38 -38.63 35.66
C LEU A 402 27.90 -37.45 34.81
N ILE A 403 28.83 -36.76 34.18
CA ILE A 403 28.54 -35.55 33.39
C ILE A 403 27.93 -35.93 32.04
N THR A 404 28.30 -37.08 31.45
CA THR A 404 27.62 -37.62 30.26
C THR A 404 26.16 -37.99 30.53
N ASP A 405 25.86 -38.63 31.67
CA ASP A 405 24.47 -38.97 32.03
C ASP A 405 23.63 -37.71 32.30
N ILE A 406 24.19 -36.71 32.99
CA ILE A 406 23.54 -35.40 33.20
C ILE A 406 23.31 -34.69 31.85
N ALA A 407 24.30 -34.66 30.97
CA ALA A 407 24.19 -34.03 29.66
C ALA A 407 23.12 -34.69 28.78
N LEU A 408 23.02 -36.02 28.82
CA LEU A 408 22.00 -36.78 28.11
C LEU A 408 20.59 -36.49 28.64
N ALA A 409 20.42 -36.42 29.97
CA ALA A 409 19.17 -36.03 30.60
C ALA A 409 18.76 -34.58 30.23
N VAL A 410 19.71 -33.65 30.22
CA VAL A 410 19.49 -32.26 29.79
C VAL A 410 19.10 -32.20 28.31
N LEU A 411 19.77 -32.97 27.44
CA LEU A 411 19.46 -33.04 26.01
C LEU A 411 18.05 -33.58 25.77
N LEU A 412 17.70 -34.72 26.35
CA LEU A 412 16.38 -35.35 26.17
C LEU A 412 15.26 -34.49 26.76
N SER A 413 15.49 -33.85 27.91
CA SER A 413 14.51 -32.92 28.49
C SER A 413 14.32 -31.67 27.62
N ALA A 414 15.40 -31.11 27.06
CA ALA A 414 15.31 -29.98 26.13
C ALA A 414 14.52 -30.34 24.86
N ILE A 415 14.77 -31.52 24.27
CA ILE A 415 14.02 -32.02 23.11
C ILE A 415 12.53 -32.21 23.48
N GLY A 416 12.25 -32.82 24.63
CA GLY A 416 10.88 -33.01 25.12
C GLY A 416 10.14 -31.68 25.32
N VAL A 417 10.78 -30.68 25.93
CA VAL A 417 10.22 -29.33 26.12
C VAL A 417 9.92 -28.67 24.78
N VAL A 418 10.84 -28.74 23.81
CA VAL A 418 10.64 -28.17 22.47
C VAL A 418 9.48 -28.87 21.75
N TYR A 419 9.41 -30.20 21.80
CA TYR A 419 8.35 -30.96 21.14
C TYR A 419 6.96 -30.72 21.75
N VAL A 420 6.85 -30.71 23.09
CA VAL A 420 5.58 -30.38 23.77
C VAL A 420 5.15 -28.95 23.43
N SER A 421 6.10 -28.01 23.41
CA SER A 421 5.84 -26.62 23.00
C SER A 421 5.37 -26.52 21.55
N TYR A 422 5.96 -27.31 20.64
CA TYR A 422 5.54 -27.41 19.26
C TYR A 422 4.12 -27.98 19.12
N LEU A 423 3.78 -29.07 19.81
CA LEU A 423 2.43 -29.63 19.77
C LEU A 423 1.41 -28.60 20.28
N TRP A 424 1.73 -27.89 21.37
CA TRP A 424 0.92 -26.78 21.84
C TRP A 424 0.74 -25.70 20.77
N PHE A 425 1.81 -25.34 20.05
CA PHE A 425 1.76 -24.39 18.93
C PHE A 425 0.87 -24.89 17.78
N VAL A 426 0.94 -26.17 17.39
CA VAL A 426 0.11 -26.73 16.31
C VAL A 426 -1.38 -26.70 16.67
N PHE A 427 -1.73 -27.20 17.86
CA PHE A 427 -3.14 -27.27 18.27
C PHE A 427 -3.71 -25.89 18.59
N SER A 428 -2.93 -25.03 19.25
CA SER A 428 -3.36 -23.68 19.56
C SER A 428 -3.35 -22.77 18.33
N GLY A 429 -2.45 -23.01 17.37
CA GLY A 429 -2.25 -22.29 16.12
C GLY A 429 -3.44 -22.34 15.17
N ARG A 430 -4.10 -23.50 15.08
CA ARG A 430 -5.30 -23.70 14.23
C ARG A 430 -6.49 -22.81 14.60
N SER A 431 -6.49 -22.26 15.81
CA SER A 431 -7.54 -21.37 16.33
C SER A 431 -7.16 -19.88 16.28
N LEU A 432 -5.98 -19.55 15.76
CA LEU A 432 -5.48 -18.19 15.75
C LEU A 432 -5.90 -17.45 14.48
N HIS A 433 -5.99 -16.13 14.64
CA HIS A 433 -6.47 -15.16 13.68
C HIS A 433 -5.70 -15.17 12.35
N SER A 434 -6.43 -15.01 11.24
CA SER A 434 -5.89 -14.80 9.89
C SER A 434 -6.21 -13.39 9.40
N ARG A 435 -5.32 -12.77 8.61
CA ARG A 435 -5.58 -11.43 8.04
C ARG A 435 -6.81 -11.43 7.12
N ALA A 436 -7.08 -12.54 6.43
CA ALA A 436 -8.29 -12.69 5.62
C ALA A 436 -9.58 -12.57 6.45
N ASP A 437 -9.52 -12.95 7.73
CA ASP A 437 -10.63 -12.77 8.65
C ASP A 437 -10.86 -11.30 9.01
N GLU A 438 -9.87 -10.40 8.91
CA GLU A 438 -10.07 -8.99 9.25
C GLU A 438 -11.09 -8.32 8.34
N VAL A 439 -10.98 -8.56 7.03
CA VAL A 439 -11.92 -8.01 6.05
C VAL A 439 -13.27 -8.71 6.16
N ARG A 440 -13.30 -10.04 6.24
CA ARG A 440 -14.56 -10.76 6.37
C ARG A 440 -15.30 -10.42 7.65
N GLN A 441 -14.61 -10.16 8.76
CA GLN A 441 -15.24 -9.93 10.07
C GLN A 441 -15.56 -8.44 10.34
N GLY A 442 -14.95 -7.51 9.61
CA GLY A 442 -15.20 -6.08 9.73
C GLY A 442 -14.98 -5.59 11.18
N HIS A 443 -15.98 -4.90 11.74
CA HIS A 443 -15.92 -4.37 13.11
C HIS A 443 -15.81 -5.44 14.22
N GLU A 444 -16.12 -6.70 13.90
CA GLU A 444 -16.05 -7.83 14.84
C GLU A 444 -14.76 -8.65 14.68
N ALA A 445 -13.83 -8.19 13.82
CA ALA A 445 -12.54 -8.83 13.61
C ALA A 445 -11.65 -8.80 14.86
N ASN A 446 -11.08 -9.95 15.22
CA ASN A 446 -10.06 -10.05 16.26
C ASN A 446 -8.66 -9.81 15.69
N THR A 447 -8.30 -8.57 15.39
CA THR A 447 -6.97 -8.23 14.85
C THR A 447 -5.83 -8.73 15.74
N TRP A 448 -4.64 -8.97 15.15
CA TRP A 448 -3.43 -9.26 15.94
C TRP A 448 -3.13 -8.18 16.98
N ALA A 449 -3.49 -6.94 16.66
CA ALA A 449 -3.34 -5.84 17.60
C ALA A 449 -4.23 -5.99 18.84
N ALA A 450 -5.48 -6.41 18.68
CA ALA A 450 -6.42 -6.67 19.77
C ALA A 450 -6.10 -7.98 20.52
N LEU A 451 -5.61 -9.00 19.83
CA LEU A 451 -5.19 -10.26 20.47
C LEU A 451 -3.92 -10.07 21.31
N ALA A 452 -2.98 -9.25 20.87
CA ALA A 452 -1.76 -8.98 21.62
C ALA A 452 -2.02 -8.19 22.92
N THR A 453 -3.05 -7.35 22.96
CA THR A 453 -3.46 -6.66 24.20
C THR A 453 -4.19 -7.61 25.14
N LYS A 454 -5.15 -8.40 24.64
CA LYS A 454 -5.93 -9.35 25.45
C LYS A 454 -5.12 -10.56 25.93
N GLN A 455 -4.20 -11.08 25.11
CA GLN A 455 -3.47 -12.34 25.32
C GLN A 455 -1.96 -12.17 25.12
N LYS A 456 -1.37 -11.15 25.74
CA LYS A 456 0.06 -10.76 25.62
C LYS A 456 1.03 -11.93 25.79
N MET A 457 0.86 -12.76 26.83
CA MET A 457 1.75 -13.90 27.09
C MET A 457 1.64 -14.98 26.02
N ARG A 458 0.44 -15.23 25.50
CA ARG A 458 0.22 -16.24 24.44
C ARG A 458 0.96 -15.83 23.16
N VAL A 459 0.77 -14.61 22.68
CA VAL A 459 1.44 -14.10 21.46
C VAL A 459 2.97 -14.12 21.61
N LYS A 460 3.49 -13.78 22.80
CA LYS A 460 4.92 -13.90 23.12
C LYS A 460 5.43 -15.34 23.03
N MET A 461 4.71 -16.29 23.62
CA MET A 461 5.07 -17.70 23.57
C MET A 461 5.08 -18.24 22.14
N PHE A 462 4.13 -17.85 21.29
CA PHE A 462 4.10 -18.26 19.88
C PHE A 462 5.38 -17.86 19.13
N THR A 463 5.86 -16.64 19.35
CA THR A 463 7.11 -16.16 18.73
C THR A 463 8.31 -16.97 19.22
N LEU A 464 8.43 -17.14 20.55
CA LEU A 464 9.54 -17.87 21.17
C LEU A 464 9.59 -19.33 20.73
N VAL A 465 8.44 -20.00 20.70
CA VAL A 465 8.31 -21.39 20.26
C VAL A 465 8.70 -21.52 18.79
N THR A 466 8.26 -20.59 17.92
CA THR A 466 8.64 -20.59 16.50
C THR A 466 10.16 -20.46 16.34
N THR A 467 10.80 -19.50 17.02
CA THR A 467 12.26 -19.31 16.97
C THR A 467 13.02 -20.52 17.54
N ALA A 468 12.53 -21.14 18.62
CA ALA A 468 13.12 -22.33 19.20
C ALA A 468 13.01 -23.55 18.25
N CYS A 469 11.84 -23.75 17.62
CA CYS A 469 11.63 -24.82 16.64
C CYS A 469 12.58 -24.67 15.44
N LEU A 470 12.71 -23.45 14.88
CA LEU A 470 13.65 -23.18 13.78
C LEU A 470 15.11 -23.47 14.16
N THR A 471 15.48 -23.17 15.40
CA THR A 471 16.85 -23.33 15.89
C THR A 471 17.20 -24.81 16.09
N VAL A 472 16.30 -25.59 16.67
CA VAL A 472 16.49 -27.02 16.99
C VAL A 472 16.18 -27.93 15.80
N TYR A 473 15.51 -27.41 14.75
CA TYR A 473 15.07 -28.20 13.60
C TYR A 473 16.16 -29.08 12.99
N LEU A 474 17.32 -28.50 12.67
CA LEU A 474 18.40 -29.24 12.02
C LEU A 474 19.08 -30.26 12.95
N PRO A 475 19.57 -29.87 14.15
CA PRO A 475 20.17 -30.81 15.08
C PRO A 475 19.26 -31.99 15.44
N LEU A 476 17.97 -31.73 15.67
CA LEU A 476 17.00 -32.76 16.04
C LEU A 476 16.68 -33.70 14.88
N THR A 477 16.50 -33.16 13.67
CA THR A 477 16.24 -33.96 12.47
C THR A 477 17.40 -34.91 12.18
N ARG A 478 18.64 -34.41 12.28
CA ARG A 478 19.84 -35.22 12.14
C ARG A 478 19.90 -36.34 13.18
N LEU A 479 19.74 -36.00 14.46
CA LEU A 479 19.72 -36.97 15.55
C LEU A 479 18.69 -38.10 15.31
N CYS A 480 17.47 -37.74 14.90
CA CYS A 480 16.42 -38.73 14.63
C CYS A 480 16.78 -39.64 13.45
N LEU A 481 17.34 -39.08 12.37
CA LEU A 481 17.77 -39.86 11.21
C LEU A 481 18.93 -40.81 11.55
N ASP A 482 19.93 -40.34 12.30
CA ASP A 482 21.08 -41.16 12.73
C ASP A 482 20.62 -42.35 13.60
N VAL A 483 19.68 -42.11 14.54
CA VAL A 483 19.06 -43.17 15.37
C VAL A 483 18.28 -44.18 14.52
N VAL A 484 17.48 -43.69 13.56
CA VAL A 484 16.69 -44.54 12.67
C VAL A 484 17.58 -45.42 11.79
N VAL A 485 18.63 -44.85 11.18
CA VAL A 485 19.58 -45.59 10.35
C VAL A 485 20.36 -46.61 11.18
N ALA A 486 20.80 -46.25 12.39
CA ALA A 486 21.48 -47.19 13.29
C ALA A 486 20.57 -48.37 13.69
N GLY A 487 19.27 -48.12 13.89
CA GLY A 487 18.28 -49.16 14.14
C GLY A 487 18.04 -50.08 12.94
N ALA A 488 18.14 -49.55 11.72
CA ALA A 488 17.92 -50.30 10.48
C ALA A 488 19.14 -51.11 10.00
N THR A 489 20.36 -50.62 10.24
CA THR A 489 21.59 -51.13 9.59
C THR A 489 22.46 -52.07 10.45
N ASN A 490 22.12 -52.35 11.71
CA ASN A 490 22.95 -53.18 12.61
C ASN A 490 24.45 -52.79 12.63
N ARG A 491 24.79 -51.54 12.33
CA ARG A 491 26.16 -51.06 12.10
C ARG A 491 27.07 -51.30 13.30
N SER A 492 27.99 -52.27 13.30
CA SER A 492 28.93 -52.48 14.42
C SER A 492 29.72 -51.19 14.67
N ILE A 493 29.61 -50.61 15.87
CA ILE A 493 30.59 -49.60 16.30
C ILE A 493 31.90 -50.38 16.45
N SER A 494 32.91 -50.04 15.68
CA SER A 494 34.28 -50.50 15.96
C SER A 494 34.65 -49.99 17.35
N ASP A 495 35.04 -50.92 18.24
CA ASP A 495 35.37 -50.76 19.66
C ASP A 495 36.51 -49.76 19.99
N ASP A 496 36.96 -48.91 19.07
CA ASP A 496 38.03 -47.96 19.34
C ASP A 496 37.51 -46.69 20.01
N THR A 497 37.51 -46.76 21.35
CA THR A 497 37.64 -45.69 22.32
C THR A 497 38.12 -44.34 21.73
N SER A 498 37.19 -43.52 21.27
CA SER A 498 37.41 -42.10 21.00
C SER A 498 36.15 -41.33 21.38
N GLN A 499 36.36 -40.14 21.93
CA GLN A 499 35.38 -39.32 22.65
C GLN A 499 34.06 -39.14 21.85
N ALA A 500 32.91 -39.19 22.53
CA ALA A 500 31.62 -38.92 21.89
C ALA A 500 31.54 -37.44 21.49
N THR A 501 31.80 -37.15 20.21
CA THR A 501 31.87 -35.76 19.69
C THR A 501 30.51 -35.23 19.19
N SER A 502 29.47 -36.09 19.13
CA SER A 502 28.13 -35.69 18.68
C SER A 502 26.99 -36.24 19.55
N ALA A 503 25.84 -35.54 19.53
CA ALA A 503 24.64 -35.93 20.28
C ALA A 503 24.12 -37.33 19.88
N SER A 504 24.28 -37.73 18.61
CA SER A 504 23.96 -39.07 18.11
C SER A 504 24.86 -40.14 18.73
N ASP A 505 26.16 -39.88 18.85
CA ASP A 505 27.12 -40.84 19.42
C ASP A 505 26.86 -41.09 20.90
N LEU A 506 26.41 -40.06 21.63
CA LEU A 506 26.02 -40.18 23.03
C LEU A 506 24.78 -41.08 23.20
N VAL A 507 23.76 -40.91 22.36
CA VAL A 507 22.54 -41.73 22.40
C VAL A 507 22.85 -43.18 21.98
N LEU A 508 23.67 -43.36 20.96
CA LEU A 508 24.07 -44.68 20.46
C LEU A 508 24.94 -45.43 21.47
N SER A 509 25.97 -44.79 22.03
CA SER A 509 26.84 -45.42 23.04
C SER A 509 26.08 -45.84 24.30
N ARG A 510 25.08 -45.04 24.73
CA ARG A 510 24.35 -45.29 25.98
C ARG A 510 23.21 -46.30 25.86
N PHE A 511 22.40 -46.21 24.81
CA PHE A 511 21.11 -46.90 24.75
C PHE A 511 21.03 -48.04 23.75
N ARG A 512 22.00 -48.20 22.85
CA ARG A 512 21.93 -49.19 21.77
C ARG A 512 21.75 -50.63 22.26
N HIS A 513 22.37 -50.97 23.38
CA HIS A 513 22.29 -52.30 24.00
C HIS A 513 21.27 -52.37 25.15
N ASP A 514 20.52 -51.29 25.39
CA ASP A 514 19.51 -51.20 26.43
C ASP A 514 18.15 -51.68 25.90
N ALA A 515 17.29 -52.21 26.78
CA ALA A 515 15.90 -52.56 26.46
C ALA A 515 15.10 -51.35 25.94
N ALA A 516 15.50 -50.13 26.31
CA ALA A 516 14.90 -48.88 25.87
C ALA A 516 15.12 -48.56 24.37
N TRP A 517 16.07 -49.22 23.67
CA TRP A 517 16.44 -48.90 22.29
C TRP A 517 15.26 -48.90 21.31
N LYS A 518 14.38 -49.90 21.39
CA LYS A 518 13.18 -49.99 20.54
C LYS A 518 12.26 -48.78 20.72
N GLY A 519 12.13 -48.29 21.96
CA GLY A 519 11.35 -47.10 22.29
C GLY A 519 11.98 -45.82 21.72
N ILE A 520 13.31 -45.71 21.77
CA ILE A 520 14.04 -44.55 21.22
C ILE A 520 13.93 -44.50 19.70
N VAL A 521 14.06 -45.64 19.01
CA VAL A 521 13.86 -45.73 17.56
C VAL A 521 12.42 -45.35 17.18
N ALA A 522 11.42 -45.86 17.91
CA ALA A 522 10.02 -45.48 17.69
C ALA A 522 9.78 -43.98 17.91
N ALA A 523 10.37 -43.39 18.96
CA ALA A 523 10.28 -41.96 19.23
C ALA A 523 10.90 -41.11 18.11
N ALA A 524 12.03 -41.55 17.54
CA ALA A 524 12.67 -40.88 16.41
C ALA A 524 11.77 -40.87 15.16
N TYR A 525 11.11 -42.00 14.82
CA TYR A 525 10.12 -42.04 13.73
C TYR A 525 8.95 -41.09 13.97
N ILE A 526 8.42 -41.06 15.20
CA ILE A 526 7.32 -40.16 15.57
C ILE A 526 7.75 -38.71 15.35
N LEU A 527 8.93 -38.29 15.86
CA LEU A 527 9.43 -36.93 15.70
C LEU A 527 9.64 -36.54 14.22
N LEU A 528 10.12 -37.45 13.37
CA LEU A 528 10.25 -37.18 11.94
C LEU A 528 8.88 -36.92 11.28
N LEU A 529 7.88 -37.75 11.60
CA LEU A 529 6.54 -37.66 11.01
C LEU A 529 5.72 -36.48 11.55
N THR A 530 5.88 -36.11 12.83
CA THR A 530 5.04 -35.10 13.48
C THR A 530 5.70 -33.72 13.57
N PHE A 531 7.04 -33.64 13.65
CA PHE A 531 7.79 -32.39 13.76
C PHE A 531 8.55 -32.05 12.47
N THR A 532 9.41 -32.92 11.96
CA THR A 532 10.29 -32.59 10.82
C THR A 532 9.50 -32.32 9.52
N LEU A 533 8.59 -33.22 9.12
CA LEU A 533 7.84 -33.05 7.87
C LEU A 533 6.74 -31.96 7.95
N PRO A 534 5.94 -31.85 9.03
CA PRO A 534 4.84 -30.89 9.06
C PRO A 534 5.27 -29.45 9.36
N LEU A 535 6.38 -29.23 10.09
CA LEU A 535 6.79 -27.87 10.48
C LEU A 535 6.97 -26.93 9.26
N PRO A 536 7.71 -27.29 8.19
CA PRO A 536 7.81 -26.44 7.00
C PRO A 536 6.44 -26.07 6.40
N LEU A 537 5.52 -27.03 6.29
CA LEU A 537 4.17 -26.80 5.74
C LEU A 537 3.38 -25.81 6.59
N LEU A 538 3.40 -26.00 7.92
CA LEU A 538 2.73 -25.09 8.85
C LEU A 538 3.28 -23.66 8.78
N LEU A 539 4.59 -23.51 8.59
CA LEU A 539 5.21 -22.19 8.42
C LEU A 539 4.82 -21.53 7.10
N VAL A 540 4.69 -22.29 6.00
CA VAL A 540 4.19 -21.74 4.72
C VAL A 540 2.77 -21.21 4.87
N ILE A 541 1.88 -21.98 5.51
CA ILE A 541 0.49 -21.58 5.76
C ILE A 541 0.47 -20.31 6.63
N ALA A 542 1.24 -20.30 7.73
CA ALA A 542 1.30 -19.15 8.63
C ALA A 542 1.83 -17.87 7.93
N ILE A 543 2.82 -17.99 7.04
CA ILE A 543 3.32 -16.86 6.25
C ILE A 543 2.26 -16.39 5.25
N ALA A 544 1.61 -17.31 4.53
CA ALA A 544 0.61 -16.99 3.52
C ALA A 544 -0.60 -16.24 4.10
N GLU A 545 -1.05 -16.62 5.30
CA GLU A 545 -2.21 -16.05 5.97
C GLU A 545 -1.94 -14.69 6.66
N ASN A 546 -0.68 -14.35 6.94
CA ASN A 546 -0.34 -13.19 7.78
C ASN A 546 0.54 -12.13 7.12
N ARG A 547 1.26 -12.45 6.03
CA ARG A 547 2.11 -11.47 5.33
C ARG A 547 1.25 -10.34 4.74
N PRO A 548 1.76 -9.10 4.68
CA PRO A 548 1.02 -8.01 4.07
C PRO A 548 0.90 -8.19 2.55
N THR A 549 -0.28 -7.83 2.04
CA THR A 549 -0.61 -7.75 0.62
C THR A 549 -0.88 -6.29 0.25
N GLY A 550 -0.96 -5.99 -1.04
CA GLY A 550 -1.38 -4.69 -1.53
C GLY A 550 -2.83 -4.33 -1.17
N SER A 551 -3.38 -3.37 -1.89
CA SER A 551 -4.76 -2.91 -1.70
C SER A 551 -5.76 -4.05 -1.89
N LEU A 552 -6.93 -3.92 -1.25
CA LEU A 552 -8.01 -4.89 -1.33
C LEU A 552 -8.53 -5.09 -2.76
N GLU A 553 -8.42 -4.06 -3.60
CA GLU A 553 -8.90 -4.08 -4.99
C GLU A 553 -7.86 -4.63 -5.96
N ASN A 554 -6.59 -4.38 -5.69
CA ASN A 554 -5.49 -4.84 -6.52
C ASN A 554 -4.29 -5.19 -5.65
N PRO A 555 -3.91 -6.48 -5.56
CA PRO A 555 -2.81 -6.92 -4.71
C PRO A 555 -1.44 -6.42 -5.18
N LEU A 556 -1.32 -5.91 -6.42
CA LEU A 556 -0.09 -5.40 -7.01
C LEU A 556 0.11 -3.89 -6.79
N ILE A 557 -0.88 -3.19 -6.24
CA ILE A 557 -0.88 -1.74 -6.07
C ILE A 557 -1.18 -1.40 -4.62
N THR A 558 -0.62 -0.31 -4.13
CA THR A 558 -0.90 0.24 -2.81
C THR A 558 -0.75 1.75 -2.87
N HIS A 559 -1.00 2.43 -1.75
CA HIS A 559 -0.81 3.87 -1.67
C HIS A 559 0.29 4.22 -0.68
N ASP A 560 1.02 5.30 -0.92
CA ASP A 560 1.97 5.84 0.04
C ASP A 560 1.26 6.64 1.15
N LEU A 561 2.03 7.22 2.07
CA LEU A 561 1.51 8.05 3.17
C LEU A 561 0.88 9.36 2.69
N ASP A 562 1.09 9.73 1.42
CA ASP A 562 0.50 10.90 0.78
C ASP A 562 -0.80 10.55 0.04
N GLY A 563 -1.09 9.25 -0.10
CA GLY A 563 -2.23 8.72 -0.81
C GLY A 563 -2.01 8.57 -2.32
N GLU A 564 -0.78 8.70 -2.80
CA GLU A 564 -0.45 8.48 -4.21
C GLU A 564 -0.31 7.00 -4.51
N VAL A 565 -0.65 6.62 -5.74
CA VAL A 565 -0.61 5.22 -6.20
C VAL A 565 0.85 4.80 -6.38
N VAL A 566 1.26 3.73 -5.70
CA VAL A 566 2.60 3.16 -5.76
C VAL A 566 2.50 1.66 -6.05
N PRO A 567 3.36 1.09 -6.90
CA PRO A 567 3.43 -0.36 -7.05
C PRO A 567 3.72 -1.01 -5.69
N PHE A 568 3.08 -2.16 -5.42
CA PHE A 568 3.39 -2.96 -4.24
C PHE A 568 4.73 -3.66 -4.45
N ASP A 569 5.81 -2.89 -4.28
CA ASP A 569 7.18 -3.34 -4.40
C ASP A 569 7.75 -3.82 -3.05
N ASP A 570 8.95 -4.36 -3.06
CA ASP A 570 9.61 -4.87 -1.85
C ASP A 570 9.82 -3.80 -0.78
N LYS A 571 9.87 -2.52 -1.19
CA LYS A 571 10.02 -1.39 -0.26
C LYS A 571 8.72 -1.10 0.47
N VAL A 572 7.59 -1.04 -0.23
CA VAL A 572 6.29 -0.85 0.42
C VAL A 572 5.96 -2.06 1.29
N TYR A 573 6.25 -3.26 0.82
CA TYR A 573 6.16 -4.48 1.61
C TYR A 573 6.97 -4.37 2.93
N ALA A 574 8.25 -4.01 2.84
CA ALA A 574 9.09 -3.82 4.02
C ALA A 574 8.55 -2.73 4.96
N ARG A 575 8.07 -1.61 4.40
CA ARG A 575 7.47 -0.50 5.17
C ARG A 575 6.23 -0.95 5.94
N LEU A 576 5.32 -1.68 5.31
CA LEU A 576 4.11 -2.21 5.96
C LEU A 576 4.48 -3.19 7.09
N ILE A 577 5.45 -4.08 6.89
CA ILE A 577 5.93 -4.98 7.96
C ILE A 577 6.49 -4.20 9.14
N THR A 578 7.12 -3.05 8.89
CA THR A 578 7.73 -2.23 9.94
C THR A 578 6.75 -1.31 10.66
N ARG A 579 5.67 -0.87 10.01
CA ARG A 579 4.81 0.20 10.53
C ARG A 579 3.36 -0.21 10.83
N ASP A 580 2.84 -1.24 10.19
CA ASP A 580 1.45 -1.67 10.40
C ASP A 580 1.29 -2.28 11.81
N PRO A 581 0.40 -1.74 12.67
CA PRO A 581 0.16 -2.27 14.02
C PRO A 581 -0.24 -3.74 14.06
N SER A 582 -0.95 -4.22 13.03
CA SER A 582 -1.33 -5.63 12.91
C SER A 582 -0.09 -6.51 12.71
N GLN A 583 0.89 -6.03 11.95
CA GLN A 583 2.14 -6.73 11.66
C GLN A 583 3.10 -6.65 12.85
N LEU A 584 3.25 -5.48 13.48
CA LEU A 584 4.10 -5.27 14.65
C LEU A 584 3.77 -6.24 15.79
N ARG A 585 2.49 -6.58 15.94
CA ARG A 585 1.95 -7.45 16.98
C ARG A 585 1.71 -8.90 16.51
N CYS A 586 2.01 -9.22 15.25
CA CYS A 586 1.90 -10.57 14.69
C CYS A 586 3.06 -11.47 15.19
N PRO A 587 2.78 -12.68 15.73
CA PRO A 587 3.83 -13.59 16.20
C PRO A 587 4.66 -14.20 15.05
N TYR A 588 4.11 -14.22 13.83
CA TYR A 588 4.74 -14.81 12.65
C TYR A 588 5.64 -13.82 11.89
N ARG A 589 5.66 -12.54 12.29
CA ARG A 589 6.45 -11.49 11.63
C ARG A 589 7.92 -11.86 11.44
N SER A 590 8.52 -12.57 12.40
CA SER A 590 9.92 -13.00 12.33
C SER A 590 10.21 -13.93 11.14
N LEU A 591 9.20 -14.60 10.59
CA LEU A 591 9.38 -15.54 9.47
C LEU A 591 9.62 -14.82 8.13
N TYR A 592 9.01 -13.65 7.94
CA TYR A 592 9.02 -12.94 6.65
C TYR A 592 9.54 -11.50 6.73
N ALA A 593 9.82 -10.97 7.93
CA ALA A 593 10.45 -9.66 8.10
C ALA A 593 11.94 -9.66 7.65
N GLY A 594 12.31 -8.65 6.86
CA GLY A 594 13.66 -8.47 6.32
C GLY A 594 13.93 -9.21 5.00
N PHE A 595 12.91 -9.87 4.44
CA PHE A 595 12.93 -10.45 3.10
C PHE A 595 12.21 -9.56 2.10
N GLU A 596 12.56 -9.69 0.83
CA GLU A 596 11.73 -9.23 -0.28
C GLU A 596 10.40 -10.01 -0.32
N GLN A 597 9.35 -9.41 -0.88
CA GLN A 597 8.00 -9.97 -0.90
C GLN A 597 7.96 -11.33 -1.59
N ARG A 598 8.65 -11.45 -2.73
CA ARG A 598 8.75 -12.71 -3.50
C ARG A 598 9.48 -13.80 -2.73
N TRP A 599 10.40 -13.40 -1.87
CA TRP A 599 11.24 -14.28 -1.06
C TRP A 599 10.78 -14.40 0.39
N SER A 600 9.52 -14.04 0.71
CA SER A 600 8.96 -14.15 2.06
C SER A 600 9.02 -15.56 2.65
N TYR A 601 9.10 -16.60 1.79
CA TYR A 601 9.19 -18.02 2.18
C TYR A 601 10.64 -18.54 2.26
N TYR A 602 11.65 -17.68 2.06
CA TYR A 602 13.04 -18.10 1.92
C TYR A 602 13.57 -18.88 3.14
N LYS A 603 13.18 -18.51 4.36
CA LYS A 603 13.51 -19.30 5.57
C LYS A 603 13.02 -20.73 5.49
N VAL A 604 11.80 -20.94 4.98
CA VAL A 604 11.24 -22.29 4.83
C VAL A 604 11.96 -23.06 3.73
N LEU A 605 12.32 -22.40 2.62
CA LEU A 605 13.14 -23.00 1.57
C LEU A 605 14.50 -23.48 2.12
N GLN A 606 15.15 -22.68 2.98
CA GLN A 606 16.39 -23.09 3.66
C GLN A 606 16.19 -24.32 4.56
N LEU A 607 15.06 -24.44 5.26
CA LEU A 607 14.75 -25.65 6.06
C LEU A 607 14.61 -26.90 5.19
N LEU A 608 13.95 -26.79 4.03
CA LEU A 608 13.80 -27.91 3.08
C LEU A 608 15.15 -28.32 2.49
N VAL A 609 15.99 -27.36 2.10
CA VAL A 609 17.35 -27.62 1.63
C VAL A 609 18.18 -28.35 2.70
N LYS A 610 18.11 -27.87 3.95
CA LYS A 610 18.79 -28.50 5.08
C LYS A 610 18.30 -29.95 5.31
N LEU A 611 17.00 -30.19 5.20
CA LEU A 611 16.42 -31.54 5.32
C LEU A 611 16.95 -32.48 4.23
N VAL A 612 16.94 -32.05 2.97
CA VAL A 612 17.48 -32.83 1.84
C VAL A 612 18.97 -33.13 2.06
N LEU A 613 19.74 -32.14 2.50
CA LEU A 613 21.17 -32.28 2.73
C LEU A 613 21.49 -33.29 3.84
N VAL A 614 20.77 -33.23 4.97
CA VAL A 614 20.92 -34.22 6.05
C VAL A 614 20.49 -35.61 5.58
N LEU A 615 19.39 -35.72 4.82
CA LEU A 615 18.93 -37.00 4.29
C LEU A 615 20.01 -37.65 3.41
N VAL A 616 20.65 -36.88 2.52
CA VAL A 616 21.77 -37.35 1.70
C VAL A 616 22.95 -37.75 2.57
N ILE A 617 23.38 -36.90 3.50
CA ILE A 617 24.56 -37.16 4.34
C ILE A 617 24.37 -38.41 5.19
N VAL A 618 23.20 -38.59 5.81
CA VAL A 618 22.92 -39.71 6.70
C VAL A 618 22.66 -41.02 5.92
N LEU A 619 21.88 -40.98 4.83
CA LEU A 619 21.56 -42.19 4.05
C LEU A 619 22.70 -42.61 3.11
N ALA A 620 23.32 -41.68 2.37
CA ALA A 620 24.35 -42.03 1.38
C ALA A 620 25.69 -42.40 2.03
N ALA A 621 26.00 -41.87 3.23
CA ALA A 621 27.16 -42.30 4.00
C ALA A 621 27.09 -43.78 4.44
N SER A 622 25.92 -44.41 4.37
CA SER A 622 25.78 -45.85 4.65
C SER A 622 26.21 -46.74 3.47
N GLN A 623 26.36 -46.19 2.26
CA GLN A 623 26.66 -46.97 1.05
C GLN A 623 27.98 -46.55 0.37
N ASP A 624 28.19 -45.25 0.11
CA ASP A 624 29.42 -44.76 -0.53
C ASP A 624 29.68 -43.26 -0.20
N ALA A 625 30.83 -42.99 0.42
CA ALA A 625 31.27 -41.63 0.77
C ALA A 625 31.48 -40.73 -0.47
N ARG A 626 31.84 -41.32 -1.62
CA ARG A 626 32.07 -40.58 -2.89
C ARG A 626 30.77 -40.06 -3.47
N ILE A 627 29.74 -40.91 -3.50
CA ILE A 627 28.40 -40.55 -3.96
C ILE A 627 27.81 -39.48 -3.03
N CYS A 628 27.96 -39.67 -1.72
CA CYS A 628 27.53 -38.69 -0.71
C CYS A 628 28.17 -37.31 -0.94
N GLY A 629 29.49 -37.26 -1.13
CA GLY A 629 30.22 -36.03 -1.40
C GLY A 629 29.80 -35.34 -2.70
N LEU A 630 29.67 -36.09 -3.80
CA LEU A 630 29.25 -35.56 -5.11
C LEU A 630 27.82 -35.00 -5.10
N VAL A 631 26.87 -35.75 -4.56
CA VAL A 631 25.46 -35.34 -4.49
C VAL A 631 25.31 -34.11 -3.58
N SER A 632 25.99 -34.09 -2.43
CA SER A 632 26.00 -32.92 -1.53
C SER A 632 26.59 -31.68 -2.21
N CYS A 633 27.69 -31.82 -2.96
CA CYS A 633 28.27 -30.72 -3.74
C CYS A 633 27.31 -30.21 -4.83
N ALA A 634 26.65 -31.10 -5.57
CA ALA A 634 25.73 -30.72 -6.64
C ALA A 634 24.50 -29.96 -6.10
N ILE A 635 23.90 -30.46 -5.02
CA ILE A 635 22.78 -29.81 -4.34
C ILE A 635 23.23 -28.43 -3.82
N TYR A 636 24.36 -28.37 -3.12
CA TYR A 636 24.77 -27.13 -2.48
C TYR A 636 25.30 -26.09 -3.48
N ALA A 637 25.92 -26.51 -4.59
CA ALA A 637 26.25 -25.63 -5.72
C ALA A 637 25.00 -24.98 -6.31
N THR A 638 23.92 -25.76 -6.47
CA THR A 638 22.61 -25.24 -6.90
C THR A 638 22.07 -24.21 -5.91
N VAL A 639 22.20 -24.46 -4.60
CA VAL A 639 21.80 -23.51 -3.54
C VAL A 639 22.59 -22.21 -3.63
N VAL A 640 23.90 -22.26 -3.86
CA VAL A 640 24.75 -21.08 -4.03
C VAL A 640 24.34 -20.29 -5.27
N ALA A 641 24.11 -20.98 -6.40
CA ALA A 641 23.67 -20.34 -7.63
C ALA A 641 22.31 -19.64 -7.47
N ILE A 642 21.31 -20.32 -6.90
CA ILE A 642 20.00 -19.75 -6.63
C ILE A 642 20.12 -18.55 -5.70
N SER A 643 20.88 -18.65 -4.61
CA SER A 643 21.01 -17.57 -3.62
C SER A 643 21.75 -16.34 -4.15
N SER A 644 22.72 -16.56 -5.05
CA SER A 644 23.45 -15.48 -5.70
C SER A 644 22.60 -14.74 -6.72
N TYR A 645 21.68 -15.46 -7.39
CA TYR A 645 20.72 -14.87 -8.34
C TYR A 645 19.51 -14.22 -7.64
N SER A 646 19.04 -14.79 -6.54
CA SER A 646 17.77 -14.40 -5.92
C SER A 646 17.82 -13.14 -5.05
N THR A 647 18.97 -12.84 -4.43
CA THR A 647 19.15 -11.71 -3.49
C THR A 647 17.95 -11.49 -2.55
N PRO A 648 17.58 -12.48 -1.73
CA PRO A 648 16.26 -12.56 -1.09
C PRO A 648 16.02 -11.54 0.04
N PHE A 649 17.05 -10.85 0.51
CA PHE A 649 16.95 -9.92 1.63
C PHE A 649 16.76 -8.48 1.16
N SER A 650 15.89 -7.73 1.86
CA SER A 650 15.66 -6.31 1.57
C SER A 650 16.89 -5.43 1.85
N ASP A 651 17.76 -5.87 2.78
CA ASP A 651 19.04 -5.21 3.07
C ASP A 651 20.17 -5.92 2.29
N PRO A 652 20.84 -5.23 1.35
CA PRO A 652 21.94 -5.79 0.56
C PRO A 652 23.09 -6.38 1.40
N LEU A 653 23.34 -5.85 2.60
CA LEU A 653 24.40 -6.39 3.47
C LEU A 653 24.08 -7.81 3.95
N ASN A 654 22.80 -8.13 4.14
CA ASN A 654 22.36 -9.47 4.50
C ASN A 654 22.57 -10.44 3.33
N ASN A 655 22.33 -10.00 2.08
CA ASN A 655 22.64 -10.78 0.88
C ASN A 655 24.13 -11.10 0.78
N VAL A 656 25.00 -10.12 1.04
CA VAL A 656 26.47 -10.33 1.03
C VAL A 656 26.89 -11.37 2.08
N MET A 657 26.35 -11.27 3.29
CA MET A 657 26.65 -12.21 4.39
C MET A 657 26.17 -13.63 4.10
N GLU A 658 24.97 -13.77 3.53
CA GLU A 658 24.42 -15.07 3.12
C GLU A 658 25.23 -15.71 2.00
N ILE A 659 25.56 -14.95 0.95
CA ILE A 659 26.32 -15.45 -0.20
C ILE A 659 27.74 -15.84 0.24
N SER A 660 28.42 -15.02 1.04
CA SER A 660 29.76 -15.35 1.54
C SER A 660 29.74 -16.62 2.38
N GLY A 661 28.72 -16.78 3.25
CA GLY A 661 28.52 -17.99 4.04
C GLY A 661 28.32 -19.23 3.16
N LYS A 662 27.47 -19.14 2.14
CA LYS A 662 27.21 -20.25 1.22
C LYS A 662 28.43 -20.62 0.36
N VAL A 663 29.20 -19.64 -0.11
CA VAL A 663 30.44 -19.92 -0.84
C VAL A 663 31.46 -20.63 0.05
N ALA A 664 31.60 -20.19 1.30
CA ALA A 664 32.47 -20.86 2.27
C ALA A 664 32.02 -22.30 2.54
N ALA A 665 30.73 -22.52 2.77
CA ALA A 665 30.17 -23.84 3.00
C ALA A 665 30.28 -24.77 1.78
N LEU A 666 30.12 -24.25 0.55
CA LEU A 666 30.37 -25.01 -0.67
C LEU A 666 31.84 -25.43 -0.77
N THR A 667 32.76 -24.54 -0.42
CA THR A 667 34.20 -24.83 -0.41
C THR A 667 34.51 -25.96 0.58
N THR A 668 33.90 -25.94 1.77
CA THR A 668 34.01 -27.03 2.75
C THR A 668 33.45 -28.34 2.19
N CYS A 669 32.27 -28.30 1.56
CA CYS A 669 31.65 -29.50 0.97
C CYS A 669 32.53 -30.11 -0.14
N VAL A 670 33.06 -29.27 -1.05
CA VAL A 670 33.98 -29.70 -2.12
C VAL A 670 35.27 -30.27 -1.53
N GLY A 671 35.82 -29.64 -0.50
CA GLY A 671 37.02 -30.14 0.16
C GLY A 671 36.82 -31.52 0.79
N GLY A 672 35.68 -31.75 1.45
CA GLY A 672 35.33 -33.04 2.03
C GLY A 672 35.04 -34.11 0.98
N ALA A 673 34.37 -33.72 -0.12
CA ALA A 673 34.16 -34.62 -1.25
C ALA A 673 35.48 -35.04 -1.90
N LEU A 674 36.38 -34.10 -2.20
CA LEU A 674 37.69 -34.39 -2.79
C LEU A 674 38.51 -35.35 -1.91
N ALA A 675 38.41 -35.22 -0.59
CA ALA A 675 39.06 -36.15 0.33
C ALA A 675 38.59 -37.60 0.16
N SER A 676 37.30 -37.83 -0.15
CA SER A 676 36.78 -39.18 -0.39
C SER A 676 37.29 -39.83 -1.69
N PHE A 677 37.84 -39.03 -2.62
CA PHE A 677 38.44 -39.49 -3.87
C PHE A 677 39.95 -39.72 -3.78
N VAL A 678 40.61 -39.16 -2.76
CA VAL A 678 42.05 -39.33 -2.54
C VAL A 678 42.28 -40.63 -1.74
N ASP A 679 43.24 -41.44 -2.18
CA ASP A 679 43.63 -42.63 -1.45
C ASP A 679 44.37 -42.27 -0.16
N MET A 680 43.68 -42.39 0.97
CA MET A 680 44.14 -42.02 2.31
C MET A 680 45.27 -42.93 2.84
N GLN A 681 45.64 -44.00 2.12
CA GLN A 681 46.78 -44.85 2.46
C GLN A 681 48.15 -44.26 2.05
N GLN A 682 48.20 -43.23 1.19
CA GLN A 682 49.44 -42.57 0.83
C GLN A 682 49.92 -41.60 1.93
N THR A 683 51.18 -41.76 2.36
CA THR A 683 51.78 -41.05 3.52
C THR A 683 51.96 -39.54 3.34
N LYS A 684 51.82 -38.96 2.13
CA LYS A 684 51.85 -37.51 1.87
C LYS A 684 51.00 -37.10 0.66
N SER A 685 49.75 -36.69 0.88
CA SER A 685 48.91 -36.10 -0.18
C SER A 685 49.03 -34.57 -0.19
N ARG A 686 49.86 -34.03 -1.09
CA ARG A 686 49.97 -32.56 -1.31
C ARG A 686 48.65 -31.92 -1.70
N LEU A 687 47.75 -32.67 -2.36
CA LEU A 687 46.45 -32.20 -2.78
C LEU A 687 45.54 -31.92 -1.58
N LEU A 688 45.51 -32.83 -0.60
CA LEU A 688 44.69 -32.69 0.60
C LEU A 688 45.18 -31.54 1.50
N GLU A 689 46.50 -31.37 1.61
CA GLU A 689 47.13 -30.22 2.28
C GLU A 689 46.71 -28.89 1.63
N LEU A 690 46.79 -28.80 0.30
CA LEU A 690 46.40 -27.61 -0.45
C LEU A 690 44.90 -27.28 -0.24
N VAL A 691 44.03 -28.28 -0.31
CA VAL A 691 42.59 -28.13 -0.07
C VAL A 691 42.33 -27.63 1.36
N GLY A 692 43.00 -28.18 2.37
CA GLY A 692 42.90 -27.72 3.76
C GLY A 692 43.32 -26.27 3.95
N VAL A 693 44.39 -25.82 3.27
CA VAL A 693 44.83 -24.41 3.28
C VAL A 693 43.80 -23.50 2.61
N VAL A 694 43.27 -23.89 1.44
CA VAL A 694 42.24 -23.11 0.72
C VAL A 694 40.98 -22.96 1.57
N VAL A 695 40.47 -24.05 2.14
CA VAL A 695 39.30 -24.04 3.03
C VAL A 695 39.53 -23.10 4.21
N SER A 696 40.73 -23.14 4.81
CA SER A 696 41.09 -22.25 5.93
C SER A 696 41.06 -20.76 5.55
N ILE A 697 41.66 -20.39 4.42
CA ILE A 697 41.67 -19.00 3.93
C ILE A 697 40.25 -18.50 3.64
N VAL A 698 39.41 -19.33 3.02
CA VAL A 698 38.02 -18.99 2.70
C VAL A 698 37.21 -18.79 3.98
N HIS A 699 37.37 -19.66 4.99
CA HIS A 699 36.69 -19.47 6.29
C HIS A 699 37.14 -18.22 7.02
N ILE A 700 38.45 -17.90 7.06
CA ILE A 700 38.95 -16.65 7.66
C ILE A 700 38.32 -15.44 6.97
N SER A 701 38.29 -15.45 5.65
CA SER A 701 37.69 -14.38 4.83
C SER A 701 36.20 -14.24 5.11
N ASN A 702 35.45 -15.35 5.15
CA ASN A 702 34.02 -15.35 5.44
C ASN A 702 33.72 -14.88 6.88
N LEU A 703 34.48 -15.34 7.88
CA LEU A 703 34.33 -14.89 9.27
C LEU A 703 34.55 -13.38 9.38
N PHE A 704 35.53 -12.83 8.65
CA PHE A 704 35.74 -11.39 8.58
C PHE A 704 34.54 -10.66 7.96
N VAL A 705 33.99 -11.14 6.84
CA VAL A 705 32.79 -10.58 6.20
C VAL A 705 31.59 -10.61 7.15
N MET A 706 31.32 -11.75 7.78
CA MET A 706 30.22 -11.90 8.73
C MET A 706 30.38 -10.97 9.93
N LEU A 707 31.57 -10.87 10.51
CA LEU A 707 31.86 -9.95 11.61
C LEU A 707 31.66 -8.49 11.17
N ALA A 708 32.15 -8.11 9.99
CA ALA A 708 31.98 -6.76 9.47
C ALA A 708 30.50 -6.40 9.27
N VAL A 709 29.71 -7.29 8.67
CA VAL A 709 28.26 -7.08 8.48
C VAL A 709 27.51 -7.03 9.82
N LEU A 710 27.84 -7.88 10.78
CA LEU A 710 27.26 -7.84 12.12
C LEU A 710 27.57 -6.50 12.83
N LEU A 711 28.82 -6.06 12.78
CA LEU A 711 29.24 -4.77 13.34
C LEU A 711 28.52 -3.60 12.65
N LEU A 712 28.39 -3.59 11.32
CA LEU A 712 27.63 -2.53 10.59
C LEU A 712 26.14 -2.45 10.99
N GLY A 713 25.61 -3.52 11.57
CA GLY A 713 24.25 -3.57 12.13
C GLY A 713 24.10 -2.82 13.43
N MET A 714 25.20 -2.62 14.15
CA MET A 714 25.22 -1.90 15.42
C MET A 714 25.36 -0.40 15.16
N ARG A 715 24.46 0.42 15.72
CA ARG A 715 24.49 1.89 15.58
C ARG A 715 25.84 2.48 16.00
N GLY A 716 26.42 1.99 17.10
CA GLY A 716 27.71 2.45 17.61
C GLY A 716 28.88 2.20 16.66
N ALA A 717 28.97 1.00 16.07
CA ALA A 717 30.04 0.67 15.14
C ALA A 717 29.85 1.36 13.78
N ARG A 718 28.60 1.53 13.31
CA ARG A 718 28.30 2.36 12.13
C ARG A 718 28.76 3.81 12.34
N LEU A 719 28.48 4.39 13.51
CA LEU A 719 28.96 5.74 13.86
C LEU A 719 30.49 5.81 13.92
N PHE A 720 31.14 4.80 14.50
CA PHE A 720 32.61 4.69 14.51
C PHE A 720 33.18 4.68 13.09
N LEU A 721 32.60 3.88 12.19
CA LEU A 721 33.03 3.79 10.81
C LEU A 721 32.78 5.09 10.03
N LYS A 722 31.61 5.73 10.20
CA LYS A 722 31.33 7.07 9.64
C LYS A 722 32.40 8.08 10.09
N ASN A 723 32.78 8.07 11.37
CA ASN A 723 33.83 8.95 11.90
C ASN A 723 35.22 8.67 11.33
N LEU A 724 35.54 7.40 11.05
CA LEU A 724 36.83 6.99 10.49
C LEU A 724 36.95 7.32 8.99
N LEU A 725 35.94 6.95 8.21
CA LEU A 725 35.93 7.13 6.75
C LEU A 725 35.54 8.55 6.32
N GLY A 726 34.81 9.29 7.16
CA GLY A 726 34.34 10.64 6.86
C GLY A 726 33.27 10.69 5.77
N TRP A 727 32.47 9.62 5.60
CA TRP A 727 31.41 9.55 4.59
C TRP A 727 30.08 10.09 5.13
N ILE A 728 29.40 10.88 4.31
CA ILE A 728 28.07 11.44 4.59
C ILE A 728 27.01 10.58 3.88
N THR A 729 25.91 10.29 4.57
CA THR A 729 24.73 9.64 3.98
C THR A 729 23.54 10.59 3.97
N PHE A 730 22.61 10.32 3.05
CA PHE A 730 21.39 11.09 2.83
C PHE A 730 20.16 10.19 2.89
N SER A 731 19.00 10.79 3.19
CA SER A 731 17.71 10.11 3.23
C SER A 731 16.69 10.71 2.25
N ASP A 732 15.76 9.88 1.78
CA ASP A 732 14.65 10.22 0.91
C ASP A 732 13.38 9.65 1.52
N THR A 733 12.51 10.55 1.99
CA THR A 733 11.28 10.17 2.70
C THR A 733 10.23 9.59 1.77
N SER A 734 10.15 10.09 0.54
CA SER A 734 9.19 9.64 -0.47
C SER A 734 9.51 8.20 -0.90
N ARG A 735 10.78 7.94 -1.24
CA ARG A 735 11.27 6.63 -1.69
C ARG A 735 11.69 5.69 -0.56
N GLY A 736 11.63 6.15 0.70
CA GLY A 736 11.96 5.37 1.90
C GLY A 736 13.44 4.96 2.00
N LEU A 737 14.36 5.78 1.47
CA LEU A 737 15.80 5.52 1.58
C LEU A 737 16.33 6.22 2.84
N GLU A 738 16.99 5.48 3.74
CA GLU A 738 17.46 6.06 5.01
C GLU A 738 18.96 6.39 5.06
N ASP A 739 19.81 5.58 4.41
CA ASP A 739 21.27 5.74 4.43
C ASP A 739 21.81 5.50 2.99
N ALA A 740 21.59 6.46 2.09
CA ALA A 740 22.00 6.37 0.69
C ALA A 740 23.05 7.43 0.29
N PRO A 741 23.90 7.17 -0.72
CA PRO A 741 24.87 8.14 -1.19
C PRO A 741 24.19 9.29 -1.95
N ALA A 742 24.76 10.50 -1.83
CA ALA A 742 24.18 11.73 -2.38
C ALA A 742 23.73 11.63 -3.84
N LYS A 743 24.55 11.00 -4.70
CA LYS A 743 24.29 10.83 -6.15
C LYS A 743 22.99 10.07 -6.47
N ASN A 744 22.51 9.23 -5.57
CA ASN A 744 21.28 8.44 -5.76
C ASN A 744 20.05 9.14 -5.16
N VAL A 745 20.27 10.18 -4.36
CA VAL A 745 19.25 10.84 -3.54
C VAL A 745 18.92 12.22 -4.09
N LEU A 746 19.91 13.13 -4.10
CA LEU A 746 19.72 14.55 -4.41
C LEU A 746 18.98 14.83 -5.74
N PRO A 747 19.34 14.18 -6.87
CA PRO A 747 18.68 14.47 -8.16
C PRO A 747 17.22 14.02 -8.24
N LEU A 748 16.80 13.12 -7.35
CA LEU A 748 15.50 12.46 -7.36
C LEU A 748 14.60 12.95 -6.21
N TRP A 749 15.05 13.95 -5.44
CA TRP A 749 14.23 14.56 -4.40
C TRP A 749 13.08 15.37 -5.01
N ASP A 750 11.86 14.99 -4.65
CA ASP A 750 10.69 15.85 -4.69
C ASP A 750 10.74 16.79 -3.47
N VAL A 751 11.18 18.02 -3.72
CA VAL A 751 11.49 18.97 -2.65
C VAL A 751 10.24 19.36 -1.86
N ASP A 752 9.09 19.49 -2.52
CA ASP A 752 7.84 19.87 -1.84
C ASP A 752 7.36 18.76 -0.90
N LYS A 753 7.47 17.49 -1.33
CA LYS A 753 7.19 16.34 -0.46
C LYS A 753 8.18 16.24 0.70
N GLU A 754 9.48 16.43 0.45
CA GLU A 754 10.48 16.40 1.51
C GLU A 754 10.23 17.50 2.56
N VAL A 755 9.86 18.71 2.14
CA VAL A 755 9.49 19.81 3.04
C VAL A 755 8.25 19.46 3.85
N LYS A 756 7.21 18.91 3.20
CA LYS A 756 6.00 18.43 3.87
C LYS A 756 6.34 17.39 4.94
N HIS A 757 7.18 16.41 4.64
CA HIS A 757 7.53 15.34 5.58
C HIS A 757 8.45 15.79 6.72
N ARG A 758 9.44 16.64 6.42
CA ARG A 758 10.51 17.04 7.37
C ARG A 758 10.12 18.19 8.27
N VAL A 759 9.26 19.09 7.80
CA VAL A 759 8.87 20.29 8.55
C VAL A 759 7.43 20.18 9.01
N TRP A 760 6.49 20.04 8.08
CA TRP A 760 5.06 20.12 8.38
C TRP A 760 4.53 18.91 9.15
N GLN A 761 4.63 17.71 8.58
CA GLN A 761 4.18 16.48 9.25
C GLN A 761 5.01 16.17 10.49
N ALA A 762 6.31 16.45 10.47
CA ALA A 762 7.18 16.26 11.63
C ALA A 762 6.68 17.08 12.84
N PHE A 763 6.26 18.33 12.63
CA PHE A 763 5.67 19.15 13.69
C PHE A 763 4.41 18.50 14.28
N TRP A 764 3.48 18.06 13.43
CA TRP A 764 2.23 17.43 13.89
C TRP A 764 2.47 16.08 14.60
N ARG A 765 3.45 15.29 14.15
CA ARG A 765 3.88 14.05 14.83
C ARG A 765 4.48 14.35 16.20
N SER A 766 5.33 15.36 16.32
CA SER A 766 5.91 15.78 17.60
C SER A 766 4.84 16.25 18.59
N LEU A 767 3.88 17.04 18.11
CA LEU A 767 2.74 17.48 18.90
C LEU A 767 1.88 16.30 19.36
N ALA A 768 1.55 15.36 18.46
CA ALA A 768 0.77 14.18 18.82
C ALA A 768 1.47 13.32 19.89
N LEU A 769 2.81 13.23 19.83
CA LEU A 769 3.62 12.57 20.84
C LEU A 769 3.58 13.30 22.20
N GLU A 770 3.70 14.63 22.20
CA GLU A 770 3.60 15.45 23.41
C GLU A 770 2.24 15.29 24.09
N MET A 771 1.17 15.35 23.31
CA MET A 771 -0.20 15.13 23.81
C MET A 771 -0.38 13.73 24.39
N ALA A 772 0.18 12.70 23.74
CA ALA A 772 0.15 11.33 24.24
C ALA A 772 0.94 11.15 25.55
N GLN A 773 2.10 11.79 25.69
CA GLN A 773 2.89 11.77 26.93
C GLN A 773 2.17 12.48 28.07
N ASN A 774 1.54 13.62 27.79
CA ASN A 774 0.77 14.39 28.78
C ASN A 774 -0.47 13.62 29.25
N ALA A 775 -1.13 12.87 28.35
CA ALA A 775 -2.24 11.98 28.70
C ALA A 775 -1.80 10.80 29.57
N GLY A 776 -0.64 10.19 29.30
CA GLY A 776 -0.11 9.05 30.07
C GLY A 776 0.39 9.39 31.49
N ASN A 777 0.68 10.66 31.78
CA ASN A 777 1.06 11.12 33.12
C ASN A 777 -0.14 11.31 34.06
N LEU A 778 -1.34 11.45 33.50
CA LEU A 778 -2.60 11.30 34.22
C LEU A 778 -2.90 9.79 34.26
N LYS A 779 -3.37 9.24 35.39
CA LYS A 779 -3.74 7.81 35.53
C LYS A 779 -4.97 7.47 34.66
N ALA A 780 -4.85 7.58 33.35
CA ALA A 780 -5.91 7.30 32.39
C ALA A 780 -5.96 5.80 32.08
N ASN A 781 -7.18 5.32 31.78
CA ASN A 781 -7.44 3.94 31.42
C ASN A 781 -6.57 3.54 30.21
N PRO A 782 -5.94 2.36 30.21
CA PRO A 782 -5.14 1.86 29.08
C PRO A 782 -5.95 1.61 27.78
N GLU A 783 -7.26 1.89 27.80
CA GLU A 783 -8.17 1.77 26.65
C GLU A 783 -8.48 3.11 25.95
N GLU A 784 -8.00 4.25 26.48
CA GLU A 784 -8.28 5.57 25.88
C GLU A 784 -7.46 5.81 24.60
N ILE A 785 -8.14 6.05 23.48
CA ILE A 785 -7.51 6.31 22.18
C ILE A 785 -6.88 7.69 22.22
N THR A 786 -5.55 7.75 22.16
CA THR A 786 -4.81 9.02 22.10
C THR A 786 -4.81 9.62 20.69
N VAL A 787 -4.53 10.92 20.58
CA VAL A 787 -4.37 11.63 19.30
C VAL A 787 -3.35 10.93 18.38
N ALA A 788 -2.25 10.41 18.96
CA ALA A 788 -1.24 9.68 18.21
C ALA A 788 -1.78 8.38 17.55
N HIS A 789 -2.57 7.60 18.29
CA HIS A 789 -3.21 6.39 17.75
C HIS A 789 -4.24 6.75 16.67
N ARG A 790 -4.98 7.85 16.86
CA ARG A 790 -5.99 8.28 15.89
C ARG A 790 -5.36 8.80 14.60
N LEU A 791 -4.28 9.58 14.68
CA LEU A 791 -3.52 10.04 13.51
C LEU A 791 -2.97 8.87 12.69
N GLU A 792 -2.43 7.85 13.36
CA GLU A 792 -1.96 6.62 12.70
C GLU A 792 -3.12 5.89 12.00
N ALA A 793 -4.29 5.77 12.63
CA ALA A 793 -5.45 5.15 11.99
C ALA A 793 -5.86 5.90 10.70
N LEU A 794 -5.74 7.23 10.67
CA LEU A 794 -5.99 8.03 9.47
C LEU A 794 -4.92 7.80 8.40
N GLU A 795 -3.64 7.73 8.77
CA GLU A 795 -2.54 7.39 7.84
C GLU A 795 -2.76 6.01 7.22
N GLN A 796 -3.14 5.00 8.01
CA GLN A 796 -3.43 3.65 7.52
C GLN A 796 -4.66 3.60 6.61
N ALA A 797 -5.70 4.39 6.93
CA ALA A 797 -6.88 4.48 6.07
C ALA A 797 -6.54 5.05 4.68
N VAL A 798 -5.62 6.03 4.63
CA VAL A 798 -5.10 6.58 3.37
C VAL A 798 -4.24 5.57 2.62
N VAL A 799 -3.33 4.87 3.30
CA VAL A 799 -2.50 3.81 2.67
C VAL A 799 -3.38 2.70 2.08
N ALA A 800 -4.45 2.32 2.78
CA ALA A 800 -5.38 1.30 2.32
C ALA A 800 -6.24 1.74 1.13
N SER A 801 -6.73 2.99 1.15
CA SER A 801 -7.78 3.46 0.23
C SER A 801 -7.28 4.39 -0.88
N GLY A 802 -6.19 5.12 -0.65
CA GLY A 802 -5.64 6.13 -1.53
C GLY A 802 -6.19 7.55 -1.31
N GLY A 803 -5.38 8.54 -1.66
CA GLY A 803 -5.68 9.97 -1.51
C GLY A 803 -6.82 10.43 -2.41
N HIS A 804 -7.00 9.80 -3.57
CA HIS A 804 -8.16 10.07 -4.43
C HIS A 804 -9.49 9.68 -3.74
N ARG A 805 -9.53 8.56 -2.99
CA ARG A 805 -10.71 8.16 -2.22
C ARG A 805 -10.97 9.09 -1.04
N VAL A 806 -9.91 9.57 -0.40
CA VAL A 806 -10.04 10.63 0.63
C VAL A 806 -10.66 11.89 0.03
N ARG A 807 -10.22 12.32 -1.16
CA ARG A 807 -10.83 13.45 -1.88
C ARG A 807 -12.29 13.19 -2.24
N SER A 808 -12.61 12.01 -2.76
CA SER A 808 -14.00 11.61 -3.07
C SER A 808 -14.88 11.62 -1.82
N HIS A 809 -14.34 11.12 -0.70
CA HIS A 809 -15.04 11.11 0.59
C HIS A 809 -15.52 12.52 0.98
N TRP A 810 -14.64 13.53 0.92
CA TRP A 810 -14.98 14.91 1.26
C TRP A 810 -15.94 15.55 0.27
N ARG A 811 -15.79 15.30 -1.04
CA ARG A 811 -16.78 15.75 -2.05
C ARG A 811 -18.17 15.18 -1.78
N GLY A 812 -18.23 13.90 -1.41
CA GLY A 812 -19.49 13.24 -1.04
C GLY A 812 -20.06 13.73 0.29
N GLU A 813 -19.22 14.25 1.19
CA GLU A 813 -19.66 14.84 2.46
C GLU A 813 -20.25 16.26 2.25
N GLU A 814 -19.67 17.04 1.33
CA GLU A 814 -20.20 18.34 0.91
C GLU A 814 -21.52 18.21 0.14
N ASN A 815 -21.70 17.12 -0.61
CA ASN A 815 -22.95 16.85 -1.31
C ASN A 815 -24.02 16.34 -0.32
N ALA A 816 -25.03 17.19 -0.05
CA ALA A 816 -26.12 16.88 0.87
C ALA A 816 -26.91 15.60 0.51
N TYR A 817 -27.02 15.25 -0.78
CA TYR A 817 -27.66 14.00 -1.20
C TYR A 817 -26.81 12.78 -0.78
N THR A 818 -25.52 12.81 -1.10
CA THR A 818 -24.58 11.71 -0.81
C THR A 818 -24.38 11.52 0.69
N SER A 819 -24.19 12.60 1.47
CA SER A 819 -24.06 12.50 2.93
C SER A 819 -25.32 11.88 3.58
N LYS A 820 -26.53 12.30 3.17
CA LYS A 820 -27.79 11.67 3.62
C LYS A 820 -27.91 10.22 3.20
N LEU A 821 -27.46 9.88 1.99
CA LEU A 821 -27.46 8.51 1.49
C LEU A 821 -26.54 7.61 2.33
N ARG A 822 -25.32 8.07 2.64
CA ARG A 822 -24.37 7.39 3.54
C ARG A 822 -24.99 7.14 4.91
N GLN A 823 -25.63 8.16 5.50
CA GLN A 823 -26.30 8.04 6.80
C GLN A 823 -27.46 7.04 6.76
N ALA A 824 -28.31 7.10 5.73
CA ALA A 824 -29.42 6.18 5.54
C ALA A 824 -28.95 4.73 5.40
N THR A 825 -27.92 4.49 4.58
CA THR A 825 -27.34 3.15 4.38
C THR A 825 -26.78 2.58 5.68
N ARG A 826 -26.02 3.37 6.46
CA ARG A 826 -25.49 2.95 7.77
C ARG A 826 -26.61 2.60 8.75
N ALA A 827 -27.60 3.49 8.88
CA ALA A 827 -28.70 3.30 9.83
C ALA A 827 -29.63 2.13 9.47
N ALA A 828 -29.79 1.85 8.16
CA ALA A 828 -30.76 0.88 7.68
C ALA A 828 -30.19 -0.51 7.39
N LEU A 829 -28.96 -0.60 6.86
CA LEU A 829 -28.43 -1.84 6.28
C LEU A 829 -27.25 -2.46 7.03
N GLU A 830 -26.48 -1.72 7.83
CA GLU A 830 -25.30 -2.28 8.51
C GLU A 830 -25.68 -3.46 9.44
N GLY A 831 -25.03 -4.62 9.28
CA GLY A 831 -25.36 -5.89 9.92
C GLY A 831 -25.71 -7.02 8.94
N VAL A 832 -26.46 -8.03 9.40
CA VAL A 832 -26.82 -9.22 8.60
C VAL A 832 -28.06 -9.02 7.73
N ASP A 833 -28.29 -9.95 6.81
CA ASP A 833 -29.46 -10.02 5.91
C ASP A 833 -29.55 -8.86 4.90
N VAL A 834 -28.38 -8.47 4.38
CA VAL A 834 -28.23 -7.51 3.28
C VAL A 834 -28.15 -8.28 1.96
N PHE A 835 -28.85 -7.78 0.95
CA PHE A 835 -28.88 -8.34 -0.39
C PHE A 835 -28.04 -7.50 -1.35
N TRP A 836 -27.20 -8.14 -2.15
CA TRP A 836 -26.43 -7.52 -3.20
C TRP A 836 -26.14 -8.53 -4.32
N ASP A 837 -26.56 -8.22 -5.55
CA ASP A 837 -26.51 -9.12 -6.70
C ASP A 837 -25.54 -8.66 -7.79
N ASP A 838 -24.68 -7.68 -7.48
CA ASP A 838 -23.76 -7.09 -8.45
C ASP A 838 -22.35 -7.67 -8.29
N ALA A 839 -21.87 -8.35 -9.33
CA ALA A 839 -20.55 -8.96 -9.39
C ALA A 839 -19.40 -7.94 -9.53
N SER A 840 -19.69 -6.68 -9.93
CA SER A 840 -18.64 -5.68 -10.22
C SER A 840 -17.79 -5.27 -9.03
N GLY A 841 -18.21 -5.62 -7.80
CA GLY A 841 -17.46 -5.37 -6.57
C GLY A 841 -16.67 -6.58 -6.05
N ALA A 842 -16.85 -7.77 -6.61
CA ALA A 842 -16.22 -9.01 -6.15
C ALA A 842 -14.73 -9.05 -6.54
N ARG A 843 -13.87 -9.58 -5.65
CA ARG A 843 -12.40 -9.57 -5.82
C ARG A 843 -11.89 -10.27 -7.09
N ASP A 844 -12.53 -11.34 -7.50
CA ASP A 844 -12.20 -12.12 -8.69
C ASP A 844 -13.07 -11.75 -9.90
N GLY A 845 -13.95 -10.75 -9.76
CA GLY A 845 -14.89 -10.31 -10.79
C GLY A 845 -16.07 -11.27 -11.00
N HIS A 846 -16.18 -12.33 -10.18
CA HIS A 846 -17.25 -13.31 -10.25
C HIS A 846 -18.01 -13.36 -8.92
N LEU A 847 -19.33 -13.58 -8.99
CA LEU A 847 -20.17 -13.74 -7.81
C LEU A 847 -20.59 -15.20 -7.70
N ASP A 848 -19.98 -15.93 -6.77
CA ASP A 848 -20.26 -17.35 -6.52
C ASP A 848 -21.45 -17.55 -5.55
N SER A 849 -21.89 -16.48 -4.88
CA SER A 849 -23.05 -16.50 -3.99
C SER A 849 -24.33 -16.81 -4.77
N LYS A 850 -25.02 -17.88 -4.38
CA LYS A 850 -26.32 -18.27 -4.97
C LYS A 850 -27.48 -17.49 -4.37
N SER A 851 -27.36 -17.17 -3.07
CA SER A 851 -28.39 -16.43 -2.35
C SER A 851 -28.31 -14.91 -2.55
N CYS A 852 -27.12 -14.39 -2.89
CA CYS A 852 -26.80 -12.96 -2.91
C CYS A 852 -27.02 -12.24 -1.56
N PHE A 853 -27.21 -13.00 -0.48
CA PHE A 853 -27.36 -12.49 0.88
C PHE A 853 -26.05 -12.59 1.66
N GLY A 854 -25.85 -11.63 2.54
CA GLY A 854 -24.68 -11.59 3.40
C GLY A 854 -24.85 -10.62 4.55
N LYS A 855 -23.73 -10.36 5.21
CA LYS A 855 -23.59 -9.23 6.13
C LYS A 855 -22.92 -8.06 5.42
N MET A 856 -23.23 -6.85 5.87
CA MET A 856 -22.58 -5.63 5.42
C MET A 856 -22.04 -4.86 6.62
N TYR A 857 -20.82 -4.36 6.52
CA TYR A 857 -20.29 -3.37 7.45
C TYR A 857 -19.83 -2.13 6.71
N VAL A 858 -19.86 -0.99 7.38
CA VAL A 858 -19.48 0.30 6.79
C VAL A 858 -18.17 0.79 7.39
N LEU A 859 -17.24 1.15 6.52
CA LEU A 859 -16.08 1.93 6.89
C LEU A 859 -16.42 3.41 6.67
N PRO A 860 -16.47 4.22 7.73
CA PRO A 860 -16.96 5.60 7.61
C PRO A 860 -15.95 6.54 6.95
N TYR A 861 -14.65 6.23 7.02
CA TYR A 861 -13.58 7.05 6.45
C TYR A 861 -12.40 6.22 5.90
N PRO A 862 -12.02 6.43 4.61
CA PRO A 862 -12.87 6.94 3.54
C PRO A 862 -14.12 6.07 3.38
N PHE A 863 -15.26 6.70 3.10
CA PHE A 863 -16.56 6.01 3.12
C PHE A 863 -16.62 4.87 2.09
N HIS A 864 -16.95 3.66 2.55
CA HIS A 864 -17.36 2.54 1.68
C HIS A 864 -18.09 1.46 2.49
N CYS A 865 -18.86 0.63 1.80
CA CYS A 865 -19.52 -0.54 2.37
C CYS A 865 -18.83 -1.81 1.88
N VAL A 866 -18.71 -2.82 2.74
CA VAL A 866 -18.21 -4.14 2.37
C VAL A 866 -19.31 -5.15 2.65
N VAL A 867 -19.74 -5.87 1.61
CA VAL A 867 -20.70 -6.97 1.71
C VAL A 867 -19.94 -8.29 1.70
N VAL A 868 -20.19 -9.13 2.70
CA VAL A 868 -19.58 -10.46 2.85
C VAL A 868 -20.69 -11.49 2.76
N TYR A 869 -20.64 -12.32 1.72
CA TYR A 869 -21.71 -13.28 1.42
C TYR A 869 -21.73 -14.48 2.37
N ASP A 870 -22.93 -15.01 2.61
CA ASP A 870 -23.17 -16.09 3.58
C ASP A 870 -22.72 -17.47 3.07
N ASP A 871 -22.88 -17.72 1.77
CA ASP A 871 -22.73 -19.02 1.10
C ASP A 871 -21.49 -19.13 0.21
N SER A 872 -20.69 -18.06 0.08
CA SER A 872 -19.43 -18.06 -0.67
C SER A 872 -18.27 -17.41 0.11
N LYS A 873 -17.07 -17.47 -0.48
CA LYS A 873 -15.87 -16.77 0.04
C LYS A 873 -15.77 -15.34 -0.47
N ASP A 874 -16.75 -14.88 -1.24
CA ASP A 874 -16.68 -13.59 -1.90
C ASP A 874 -16.98 -12.46 -0.91
N GLU A 875 -16.51 -11.30 -1.29
CA GLU A 875 -16.77 -10.03 -0.65
C GLU A 875 -16.82 -8.95 -1.73
N ALA A 876 -17.75 -8.02 -1.59
CA ALA A 876 -17.96 -6.94 -2.53
C ALA A 876 -17.77 -5.58 -1.86
N ILE A 877 -16.98 -4.71 -2.50
CA ILE A 877 -16.79 -3.32 -2.05
C ILE A 877 -17.76 -2.42 -2.81
N VAL A 878 -18.65 -1.74 -2.09
CA VAL A 878 -19.64 -0.81 -2.65
C VAL A 878 -19.31 0.61 -2.23
N ARG A 879 -19.24 1.53 -3.19
CA ARG A 879 -18.91 2.94 -3.00
C ARG A 879 -20.01 3.86 -3.53
N ASP A 880 -19.90 5.14 -3.19
CA ASP A 880 -20.79 6.21 -3.64
C ASP A 880 -20.35 6.88 -4.95
N ASP A 881 -19.13 6.60 -5.42
CA ASP A 881 -18.61 7.10 -6.70
C ASP A 881 -19.52 6.63 -7.85
N ALA A 882 -20.03 7.57 -8.64
CA ALA A 882 -20.77 7.30 -9.87
C ALA A 882 -19.85 7.62 -11.06
N GLU A 883 -19.75 6.73 -12.04
CA GLU A 883 -19.21 7.12 -13.35
C GLU A 883 -20.15 8.16 -13.97
N PRO A 884 -19.65 9.07 -14.85
CA PRO A 884 -20.43 10.18 -15.40
C PRO A 884 -21.78 9.80 -16.06
N HIS A 885 -21.97 8.50 -16.35
CA HIS A 885 -23.15 7.96 -17.02
C HIS A 885 -23.90 6.86 -16.23
N GLU A 886 -23.51 6.54 -14.99
CA GLU A 886 -24.13 5.47 -14.19
C GLU A 886 -24.76 5.98 -12.89
N GLN A 887 -25.82 5.30 -12.42
CA GLN A 887 -26.42 5.57 -11.11
C GLN A 887 -25.46 5.15 -9.98
N SER A 888 -25.40 5.93 -8.90
CA SER A 888 -24.57 5.63 -7.73
C SER A 888 -24.82 4.21 -7.21
N LYS A 889 -23.78 3.38 -7.13
CA LYS A 889 -23.87 1.99 -6.64
C LYS A 889 -24.38 1.92 -5.20
N LEU A 890 -24.03 2.90 -4.36
CA LEU A 890 -24.57 3.04 -3.01
C LEU A 890 -26.10 3.27 -3.03
N ALA A 891 -26.61 4.07 -3.97
CA ALA A 891 -28.04 4.30 -4.11
C ALA A 891 -28.76 3.03 -4.59
N LYS A 892 -28.17 2.31 -5.55
CA LYS A 892 -28.66 0.99 -6.00
C LYS A 892 -28.72 0.02 -4.83
N LEU A 893 -27.65 -0.12 -4.03
CA LEU A 893 -27.61 -0.98 -2.85
C LEU A 893 -28.75 -0.64 -1.88
N LEU A 894 -28.92 0.65 -1.56
CA LEU A 894 -29.98 1.07 -0.64
C LEU A 894 -31.37 0.71 -1.19
N LEU A 895 -31.68 1.15 -2.41
CA LEU A 895 -33.00 0.96 -3.03
C LEU A 895 -33.34 -0.51 -3.24
N LEU A 896 -32.38 -1.31 -3.71
CA LEU A 896 -32.55 -2.76 -3.93
C LEU A 896 -33.02 -3.47 -2.64
N ASN A 897 -32.43 -3.10 -1.51
CA ASN A 897 -32.71 -3.67 -0.19
C ASN A 897 -34.10 -3.27 0.38
N PHE A 898 -34.83 -2.38 -0.29
CA PHE A 898 -36.21 -1.98 0.03
C PHE A 898 -37.21 -2.36 -1.05
N THR A 899 -36.80 -3.08 -2.10
CA THR A 899 -37.75 -3.66 -3.07
C THR A 899 -38.66 -4.68 -2.39
N PRO A 900 -39.94 -4.80 -2.77
CA PRO A 900 -40.88 -5.72 -2.12
C PRO A 900 -40.38 -7.17 -2.07
N ILE A 901 -39.70 -7.62 -3.12
CA ILE A 901 -39.13 -8.96 -3.24
C ILE A 901 -38.03 -9.17 -2.18
N VAL A 902 -37.04 -8.27 -2.10
CA VAL A 902 -35.95 -8.40 -1.13
C VAL A 902 -36.44 -8.22 0.31
N VAL A 903 -37.43 -7.36 0.55
CA VAL A 903 -38.05 -7.21 1.87
C VAL A 903 -38.75 -8.50 2.31
N ALA A 904 -39.47 -9.19 1.41
CA ALA A 904 -40.10 -10.47 1.71
C ALA A 904 -39.05 -11.55 2.06
N LYS A 905 -37.99 -11.66 1.24
CA LYS A 905 -36.85 -12.58 1.49
C LYS A 905 -36.17 -12.30 2.84
N ARG A 906 -35.92 -11.03 3.16
CA ARG A 906 -35.36 -10.62 4.47
C ARG A 906 -36.29 -10.97 5.61
N ALA A 907 -37.60 -10.77 5.46
CA ALA A 907 -38.58 -11.10 6.49
C ALA A 907 -38.61 -12.60 6.78
N LEU A 908 -38.56 -13.46 5.74
CA LEU A 908 -38.43 -14.90 5.88
C LEU A 908 -37.19 -15.27 6.70
N ARG A 909 -36.02 -14.69 6.37
CA ARG A 909 -34.77 -14.94 7.09
C ARG A 909 -34.84 -14.53 8.57
N GLN A 910 -35.41 -13.36 8.85
CA GLN A 910 -35.60 -12.87 10.22
C GLN A 910 -36.51 -13.78 11.04
N LYS A 911 -37.61 -14.28 10.45
CA LYS A 911 -38.48 -15.26 11.13
C LYS A 911 -37.71 -16.52 11.50
N LEU A 912 -36.92 -17.09 10.59
CA LEU A 912 -36.11 -18.28 10.87
C LEU A 912 -35.08 -18.05 11.98
N ARG A 913 -34.39 -16.89 11.99
CA ARG A 913 -33.46 -16.52 13.08
C ARG A 913 -34.17 -16.46 14.44
N VAL A 914 -35.37 -15.90 14.49
CA VAL A 914 -36.17 -15.80 15.73
C VAL A 914 -36.62 -17.18 16.21
N LEU A 915 -37.11 -18.04 15.32
CA LEU A 915 -37.50 -19.40 15.70
C LEU A 915 -36.32 -20.20 16.24
N SER A 916 -35.13 -20.00 15.65
CA SER A 916 -33.88 -20.60 16.10
C SER A 916 -33.42 -20.08 17.46
N SER A 917 -33.43 -18.76 17.67
CA SER A 917 -32.98 -18.17 18.95
C SER A 917 -33.85 -18.59 20.13
N HIS A 918 -35.15 -18.78 19.90
CA HIS A 918 -36.12 -19.22 20.92
C HIS A 918 -36.18 -20.75 21.08
N ALA A 919 -35.45 -21.52 20.25
CA ALA A 919 -35.55 -22.97 20.18
C ALA A 919 -37.02 -23.45 20.11
N THR A 920 -37.81 -22.81 19.23
CA THR A 920 -39.26 -23.02 19.15
C THR A 920 -39.55 -24.44 18.71
N ARG A 921 -40.44 -25.14 19.43
CA ARG A 921 -40.93 -26.47 19.03
C ARG A 921 -42.02 -26.33 17.98
N ILE A 922 -41.85 -27.05 16.87
CA ILE A 922 -42.71 -26.97 15.69
C ILE A 922 -43.27 -28.37 15.43
N ASP A 923 -44.58 -28.47 15.21
CA ASP A 923 -45.23 -29.73 14.86
C ASP A 923 -45.08 -29.93 13.36
N PHE A 924 -44.07 -30.70 12.95
CA PHE A 924 -43.74 -30.91 11.55
C PHE A 924 -43.38 -32.38 11.33
N PRO A 925 -44.37 -33.28 11.37
CA PRO A 925 -44.13 -34.70 11.43
C PRO A 925 -43.58 -35.26 10.12
N PHE A 926 -42.63 -36.19 10.22
CA PHE A 926 -42.12 -36.96 9.08
C PHE A 926 -41.62 -38.34 9.52
N GLN A 927 -41.37 -39.21 8.55
CA GLN A 927 -40.85 -40.55 8.78
C GLN A 927 -39.67 -40.85 7.84
N ARG A 928 -38.71 -41.64 8.32
CA ARG A 928 -37.59 -42.15 7.49
C ARG A 928 -37.16 -43.54 7.93
N GLN A 929 -36.48 -44.26 7.04
CA GLN A 929 -35.83 -45.52 7.40
C GLN A 929 -34.54 -45.24 8.19
N GLU A 930 -34.35 -45.94 9.30
CA GLU A 930 -33.15 -45.89 10.13
C GLU A 930 -32.59 -47.28 10.41
N LYS A 931 -31.31 -47.32 10.78
CA LYS A 931 -30.61 -48.54 11.20
C LYS A 931 -30.37 -48.50 12.70
N ALA A 932 -30.66 -49.61 13.37
CA ALA A 932 -30.32 -49.81 14.78
C ALA A 932 -29.75 -51.20 15.00
N THR A 933 -28.75 -51.29 15.87
CA THR A 933 -28.20 -52.56 16.32
C THR A 933 -28.98 -53.01 17.53
N VAL A 934 -29.67 -54.14 17.41
CA VAL A 934 -30.53 -54.70 18.45
C VAL A 934 -30.03 -56.07 18.87
N GLU A 935 -30.26 -56.44 20.12
CA GLU A 935 -29.98 -57.79 20.60
C GLU A 935 -30.85 -58.80 19.83
N ASP A 936 -30.20 -59.80 19.25
CA ASP A 936 -30.80 -60.77 18.36
C ASP A 936 -30.39 -62.20 18.76
N GLY A 937 -30.54 -62.47 20.06
CA GLY A 937 -30.31 -63.78 20.68
C GLY A 937 -28.90 -63.94 21.25
N THR A 938 -28.50 -65.18 21.50
CA THR A 938 -27.16 -65.54 21.96
C THR A 938 -26.51 -66.54 21.01
N VAL A 939 -25.19 -66.48 20.87
CA VAL A 939 -24.38 -67.42 20.09
C VAL A 939 -23.35 -68.04 21.01
N THR A 940 -23.30 -69.37 21.01
CA THR A 940 -22.32 -70.12 21.78
C THR A 940 -21.05 -70.27 20.96
N LYS A 941 -19.93 -69.76 21.47
CA LYS A 941 -18.59 -69.94 20.88
C LYS A 941 -17.74 -70.81 21.80
N THR A 942 -17.08 -71.80 21.22
CA THR A 942 -16.11 -72.63 21.94
C THR A 942 -14.73 -72.01 21.77
N ASP A 943 -14.04 -71.72 22.88
CA ASP A 943 -12.68 -71.18 22.85
C ASP A 943 -11.63 -72.25 22.47
N SER A 944 -10.38 -71.83 22.25
CA SER A 944 -9.28 -72.73 21.90
C SER A 944 -8.89 -73.72 23.02
N GLN A 945 -9.53 -73.64 24.20
CA GLN A 945 -9.38 -74.56 25.32
C GLN A 945 -10.59 -75.50 25.49
N GLY A 946 -11.59 -75.42 24.61
CA GLY A 946 -12.77 -76.29 24.63
C GLY A 946 -13.91 -75.82 25.55
N ASN A 947 -13.81 -74.62 26.14
CA ASN A 947 -14.86 -74.07 26.98
C ASN A 947 -15.88 -73.30 26.14
N MET A 948 -17.17 -73.52 26.39
CA MET A 948 -18.25 -72.81 25.69
C MET A 948 -18.58 -71.49 26.40
N HIS A 949 -18.51 -70.38 25.66
CA HIS A 949 -18.95 -69.06 26.11
C HIS A 949 -20.21 -68.66 25.34
N THR A 950 -21.23 -68.18 26.06
CA THR A 950 -22.46 -67.66 25.46
C THR A 950 -22.31 -66.16 25.28
N GLU A 951 -22.18 -65.68 24.05
CA GLU A 951 -22.13 -64.25 23.74
C GLU A 951 -23.50 -63.77 23.26
N THR A 952 -23.88 -62.54 23.63
CA THR A 952 -25.10 -61.93 23.07
C THR A 952 -24.85 -61.54 21.62
N ARG A 953 -25.69 -62.03 20.72
CA ARG A 953 -25.66 -61.69 19.30
C ARG A 953 -26.38 -60.36 19.11
N TYR A 954 -25.77 -59.47 18.33
CA TYR A 954 -26.37 -58.22 17.92
C TYR A 954 -26.55 -58.23 16.41
N THR A 955 -27.72 -57.79 15.92
CA THR A 955 -27.98 -57.64 14.49
C THR A 955 -28.41 -56.21 14.19
N THR A 956 -27.85 -55.62 13.13
CA THR A 956 -28.28 -54.33 12.63
C THR A 956 -29.52 -54.51 11.76
N VAL A 957 -30.61 -53.85 12.13
CA VAL A 957 -31.92 -53.94 11.48
C VAL A 957 -32.35 -52.57 10.96
N GLU A 958 -33.04 -52.57 9.81
CA GLU A 958 -33.71 -51.39 9.27
C GLU A 958 -35.14 -51.30 9.83
N PHE A 959 -35.53 -50.12 10.29
CA PHE A 959 -36.87 -49.86 10.82
C PHE A 959 -37.33 -48.45 10.44
N THR A 960 -38.65 -48.25 10.39
CA THR A 960 -39.24 -46.92 10.14
C THR A 960 -39.31 -46.13 11.43
N CYS A 961 -38.65 -44.97 11.45
CA CYS A 961 -38.66 -44.06 12.58
C CYS A 961 -39.55 -42.85 12.26
N TYR A 962 -40.42 -42.50 13.21
CA TYR A 962 -41.39 -41.41 13.14
C TYR A 962 -40.95 -40.26 14.04
N TYR A 963 -41.04 -39.04 13.54
CA TYR A 963 -40.63 -37.79 14.19
C TYR A 963 -41.80 -36.80 14.17
N HIS A 964 -42.00 -36.00 15.22
CA HIS A 964 -43.14 -35.07 15.32
C HIS A 964 -42.67 -33.64 15.57
N TRP A 965 -41.82 -33.43 16.58
CA TRP A 965 -41.43 -32.10 17.05
C TRP A 965 -40.02 -31.71 16.62
N GLY A 966 -39.96 -30.79 15.66
CA GLY A 966 -38.72 -30.21 15.17
C GLY A 966 -38.37 -28.89 15.84
N ILE A 967 -37.08 -28.60 15.94
CA ILE A 967 -36.54 -27.29 16.33
C ILE A 967 -35.63 -26.81 15.20
N ILE A 968 -35.91 -25.62 14.67
CA ILE A 968 -35.07 -24.99 13.63
C ILE A 968 -33.81 -24.44 14.29
N HIS A 969 -32.67 -24.64 13.62
CA HIS A 969 -31.41 -23.99 13.95
C HIS A 969 -30.87 -23.26 12.72
N VAL A 970 -30.52 -21.99 12.90
CA VAL A 970 -29.79 -21.19 11.91
C VAL A 970 -28.35 -21.05 12.40
N ALA A 971 -27.44 -21.81 11.80
CA ALA A 971 -26.02 -21.77 12.12
C ALA A 971 -25.33 -20.63 11.37
N THR A 972 -24.46 -19.92 12.09
CA THR A 972 -23.59 -18.87 11.53
C THR A 972 -22.12 -19.23 11.75
N LYS A 973 -21.21 -18.61 11.00
CA LYS A 973 -19.77 -18.77 11.26
C LYS A 973 -19.34 -18.09 12.57
N GLY A 974 -20.23 -17.33 13.20
CA GLY A 974 -20.00 -16.64 14.46
C GLY A 974 -20.26 -17.47 15.71
N ASP A 975 -21.01 -18.57 15.63
CA ASP A 975 -21.56 -19.26 16.81
C ASP A 975 -20.47 -19.75 17.78
N ALA A 976 -19.38 -20.32 17.25
CA ALA A 976 -18.24 -20.75 18.06
C ALA A 976 -17.47 -19.59 18.72
N SER A 977 -17.54 -18.39 18.13
CA SER A 977 -16.80 -17.19 18.55
C SER A 977 -17.68 -16.14 19.25
N LYS A 978 -18.99 -16.42 19.41
CA LYS A 978 -20.00 -15.52 19.99
C LYS A 978 -20.06 -14.14 19.30
N ARG A 979 -19.84 -14.11 17.99
CA ARG A 979 -19.98 -12.89 17.18
C ARG A 979 -21.46 -12.58 16.95
N ILE A 980 -21.85 -11.31 17.10
CA ILE A 980 -23.26 -10.90 17.10
C ILE A 980 -23.77 -10.83 15.65
N MET A 981 -23.00 -10.26 14.74
CA MET A 981 -23.37 -10.03 13.34
C MET A 981 -22.46 -10.81 12.39
N ALA A 982 -22.41 -12.14 12.56
CA ALA A 982 -21.59 -13.00 11.74
C ALA A 982 -22.26 -13.43 10.43
N GLU A 983 -21.41 -13.70 9.44
CA GLU A 983 -21.78 -14.26 8.15
C GLU A 983 -22.19 -15.74 8.29
N GLY A 984 -23.03 -16.20 7.38
CA GLY A 984 -23.54 -17.57 7.33
C GLY A 984 -25.02 -17.62 7.65
N PHE A 985 -25.72 -18.51 6.93
CA PHE A 985 -27.15 -18.75 7.07
C PHE A 985 -27.47 -20.20 6.72
N ASP A 986 -26.92 -21.13 7.50
CA ASP A 986 -27.16 -22.57 7.30
C ASP A 986 -28.33 -23.01 8.18
N VAL A 987 -29.43 -23.45 7.55
CA VAL A 987 -30.68 -23.75 8.23
C VAL A 987 -30.90 -25.25 8.25
N ASN A 988 -31.06 -25.81 9.44
CA ASN A 988 -31.46 -27.19 9.63
C ASN A 988 -32.59 -27.31 10.66
N MET A 989 -33.27 -28.46 10.67
CA MET A 989 -34.26 -28.78 11.69
C MET A 989 -33.84 -30.04 12.44
N THR A 990 -33.73 -29.93 13.76
CA THR A 990 -33.37 -31.04 14.65
C THR A 990 -34.60 -31.59 15.36
N TYR A 991 -34.75 -32.91 15.31
CA TYR A 991 -35.77 -33.69 16.01
C TYR A 991 -35.09 -34.56 17.05
N LYS A 992 -35.71 -34.72 18.22
CA LYS A 992 -35.18 -35.53 19.33
C LYS A 992 -36.21 -36.51 19.90
N ASP A 993 -37.36 -36.62 19.26
CA ASP A 993 -38.52 -37.37 19.69
C ASP A 993 -38.76 -38.64 18.84
N GLY A 994 -37.76 -39.05 18.06
CA GLY A 994 -37.93 -40.13 17.11
C GLY A 994 -38.21 -41.46 17.79
N TYR A 995 -39.21 -42.19 17.28
CA TYR A 995 -39.56 -43.51 17.77
C TYR A 995 -39.84 -44.49 16.64
N GLY A 996 -39.69 -45.79 16.90
CA GLY A 996 -40.03 -46.84 15.96
C GLY A 996 -39.72 -48.22 16.50
N ASP A 997 -40.31 -49.22 15.87
CA ASP A 997 -40.22 -50.62 16.30
C ASP A 997 -39.26 -51.38 15.39
N ALA A 998 -38.17 -51.88 15.97
CA ALA A 998 -37.15 -52.64 15.28
C ALA A 998 -37.29 -54.14 15.60
N VAL A 999 -37.50 -54.97 14.58
CA VAL A 999 -37.73 -56.41 14.77
C VAL A 999 -36.42 -57.18 14.57
N ALA A 1000 -35.98 -57.88 15.60
CA ALA A 1000 -34.77 -58.70 15.54
C ALA A 1000 -35.01 -59.94 14.65
N PRO A 1001 -34.20 -60.16 13.58
CA PRO A 1001 -34.55 -61.11 12.52
C PRO A 1001 -34.43 -62.59 12.93
N HIS A 1002 -33.62 -62.93 13.93
CA HIS A 1002 -33.47 -64.32 14.38
C HIS A 1002 -34.37 -64.65 15.57
N THR A 1003 -34.61 -63.70 16.47
CA THR A 1003 -35.45 -63.91 17.66
C THR A 1003 -36.91 -63.47 17.49
N GLY A 1004 -37.22 -62.65 16.49
CA GLY A 1004 -38.54 -62.02 16.31
C GLY A 1004 -38.89 -61.00 17.40
N LYS A 1005 -37.94 -60.69 18.31
CA LYS A 1005 -38.16 -59.76 19.42
C LYS A 1005 -38.29 -58.34 18.88
N VAL A 1006 -39.38 -57.65 19.24
CA VAL A 1006 -39.59 -56.24 18.92
C VAL A 1006 -38.85 -55.39 19.94
N HIS A 1007 -37.99 -54.51 19.44
CA HIS A 1007 -37.27 -53.52 20.22
C HIS A 1007 -37.88 -52.15 19.96
N HIS A 1008 -38.51 -51.56 20.98
CA HIS A 1008 -39.09 -50.23 20.91
C HIS A 1008 -37.99 -49.18 21.08
N LEU A 1009 -37.57 -48.57 19.97
CA LEU A 1009 -36.55 -47.54 19.97
C LEU A 1009 -37.21 -46.18 20.16
N LYS A 1010 -36.68 -45.38 21.07
CA LYS A 1010 -37.16 -44.03 21.42
C LYS A 1010 -35.98 -43.05 21.48
N ASP A 1011 -36.31 -41.77 21.56
CA ASP A 1011 -35.35 -40.65 21.67
C ASP A 1011 -34.32 -40.64 20.52
N ARG A 1012 -34.74 -41.09 19.33
CA ARG A 1012 -33.93 -41.00 18.13
C ARG A 1012 -33.79 -39.55 17.70
N VAL A 1013 -32.63 -39.21 17.16
CA VAL A 1013 -32.29 -37.85 16.75
C VAL A 1013 -32.12 -37.79 15.24
N ALA A 1014 -32.82 -36.86 14.60
CA ALA A 1014 -32.67 -36.55 13.19
C ALA A 1014 -32.33 -35.08 13.00
N VAL A 1015 -31.39 -34.79 12.11
CA VAL A 1015 -31.11 -33.43 11.62
C VAL A 1015 -31.45 -33.42 10.14
N MET A 1016 -32.38 -32.57 9.75
CA MET A 1016 -32.87 -32.44 8.37
C MET A 1016 -32.40 -31.11 7.79
N GLY A 1017 -32.00 -31.11 6.51
CA GLY A 1017 -31.48 -29.94 5.82
C GLY A 1017 -32.57 -28.93 5.41
N PRO A 1018 -32.17 -27.84 4.72
CA PRO A 1018 -33.09 -26.78 4.29
C PRO A 1018 -34.15 -27.28 3.30
N GLU A 1019 -33.89 -28.34 2.54
CA GLU A 1019 -34.86 -28.98 1.65
C GLU A 1019 -36.08 -29.53 2.39
N HIS A 1020 -35.92 -30.03 3.61
CA HIS A 1020 -37.02 -30.51 4.45
C HIS A 1020 -37.98 -29.38 4.87
N LEU A 1021 -37.42 -28.19 5.03
CA LEU A 1021 -38.16 -26.95 5.31
C LEU A 1021 -38.80 -26.36 4.06
N GLY A 1022 -38.49 -26.88 2.87
CA GLY A 1022 -38.83 -26.22 1.60
C GLY A 1022 -38.08 -24.91 1.38
N LEU A 1023 -36.91 -24.72 1.98
CA LEU A 1023 -36.09 -23.52 1.81
C LEU A 1023 -35.14 -23.69 0.61
N THR A 1024 -35.24 -22.81 -0.39
CA THR A 1024 -34.36 -22.78 -1.55
C THR A 1024 -33.32 -21.65 -1.43
N PRO A 1025 -32.18 -21.70 -2.18
CA PRO A 1025 -31.22 -20.60 -2.22
C PRO A 1025 -31.81 -19.26 -2.67
N ALA A 1026 -32.91 -19.29 -3.45
CA ALA A 1026 -33.62 -18.09 -3.89
C ALA A 1026 -34.39 -17.38 -2.76
N MET A 1027 -34.54 -18.02 -1.58
CA MET A 1027 -35.25 -17.51 -0.40
C MET A 1027 -36.73 -17.22 -0.68
N GLU A 1028 -37.38 -18.08 -1.46
CA GLU A 1028 -38.81 -17.97 -1.79
C GLU A 1028 -39.69 -18.67 -0.75
N ASP A 1029 -40.91 -18.16 -0.58
CA ASP A 1029 -41.90 -18.78 0.30
C ASP A 1029 -42.36 -20.13 -0.28
N SER A 1030 -42.18 -21.21 0.48
CA SER A 1030 -42.71 -22.53 0.18
C SER A 1030 -43.94 -22.85 1.04
N GLU A 1031 -44.70 -23.84 0.62
CA GLU A 1031 -45.88 -24.29 1.38
C GLU A 1031 -45.49 -24.80 2.78
N GLN A 1032 -44.36 -25.49 2.88
CA GLN A 1032 -43.79 -25.97 4.14
C GLN A 1032 -43.48 -24.80 5.09
N LEU A 1033 -42.81 -23.75 4.61
CA LEU A 1033 -42.52 -22.56 5.41
C LEU A 1033 -43.80 -21.81 5.83
N ARG A 1034 -44.81 -21.75 4.96
CA ARG A 1034 -46.12 -21.14 5.31
C ARG A 1034 -46.79 -21.86 6.47
N ILE A 1035 -46.83 -23.19 6.46
CA ILE A 1035 -47.38 -24.00 7.56
C ILE A 1035 -46.63 -23.69 8.86
N ILE A 1036 -45.29 -23.70 8.81
CA ILE A 1036 -44.43 -23.43 9.97
C ILE A 1036 -44.66 -22.02 10.53
N PHE A 1037 -44.69 -21.00 9.67
CA PHE A 1037 -44.89 -19.62 10.09
C PHE A 1037 -46.30 -19.35 10.59
N GLU A 1038 -47.32 -20.02 10.06
CA GLU A 1038 -48.68 -19.89 10.59
C GLU A 1038 -48.78 -20.46 12.00
N GLN A 1039 -48.22 -21.67 12.21
CA GLN A 1039 -48.20 -22.32 13.52
C GLN A 1039 -47.43 -21.50 14.57
N THR A 1040 -46.34 -20.85 14.16
CA THR A 1040 -45.42 -20.14 15.07
C THR A 1040 -45.64 -18.63 15.15
N ARG A 1041 -46.76 -18.13 14.61
CA ARG A 1041 -47.07 -16.69 14.52
C ARG A 1041 -46.88 -15.92 15.81
N GLY A 1042 -47.39 -16.46 16.93
CA GLY A 1042 -47.28 -15.81 18.24
C GLY A 1042 -45.84 -15.64 18.75
N VAL A 1043 -44.87 -16.40 18.23
CA VAL A 1043 -43.45 -16.31 18.59
C VAL A 1043 -42.73 -15.32 17.68
N TRP A 1044 -42.83 -15.51 16.36
CA TRP A 1044 -42.01 -14.71 15.44
C TRP A 1044 -42.49 -13.26 15.30
N GLU A 1045 -43.78 -12.95 15.47
CA GLU A 1045 -44.27 -11.56 15.37
C GLU A 1045 -43.60 -10.64 16.39
N ARG A 1046 -43.52 -11.08 17.66
CA ARG A 1046 -42.83 -10.34 18.71
C ARG A 1046 -41.32 -10.43 18.55
N GLY A 1047 -40.78 -11.61 18.34
CA GLY A 1047 -39.32 -11.79 18.27
C GLY A 1047 -38.67 -11.08 17.09
N VAL A 1048 -39.36 -10.86 15.96
CA VAL A 1048 -38.84 -10.05 14.85
C VAL A 1048 -38.71 -8.57 15.24
N LEU A 1049 -39.61 -8.04 16.06
CA LEU A 1049 -39.51 -6.67 16.57
C LEU A 1049 -38.31 -6.53 17.51
N GLU A 1050 -38.11 -7.49 18.40
CA GLU A 1050 -36.96 -7.56 19.32
C GLU A 1050 -35.65 -7.66 18.55
N LEU A 1051 -35.54 -8.59 17.59
CA LEU A 1051 -34.36 -8.76 16.72
C LEU A 1051 -34.00 -7.46 16.00
N ARG A 1052 -35.00 -6.76 15.44
CA ARG A 1052 -34.77 -5.46 14.76
C ARG A 1052 -34.30 -4.38 15.74
N ALA A 1053 -34.79 -4.37 16.97
CA ALA A 1053 -34.35 -3.44 18.00
C ALA A 1053 -32.89 -3.73 18.45
N GLU A 1054 -32.50 -5.00 18.54
CA GLU A 1054 -31.13 -5.42 18.79
C GLU A 1054 -30.19 -4.97 17.66
N HIS A 1055 -30.58 -5.18 16.40
CA HIS A 1055 -29.82 -4.71 15.24
C HIS A 1055 -29.65 -3.17 15.25
N GLN A 1056 -30.70 -2.43 15.60
CA GLN A 1056 -30.61 -0.97 15.74
C GLN A 1056 -29.68 -0.54 16.89
N THR A 1057 -29.70 -1.26 18.00
CA THR A 1057 -28.80 -1.00 19.14
C THR A 1057 -27.34 -1.23 18.76
N TYR A 1058 -27.06 -2.31 18.01
CA TYR A 1058 -25.74 -2.59 17.46
C TYR A 1058 -25.24 -1.45 16.56
N ARG A 1059 -26.07 -0.97 15.62
CA ARG A 1059 -25.73 0.12 14.70
C ARG A 1059 -25.42 1.43 15.43
N ARG A 1060 -26.27 1.80 16.41
CA ARG A 1060 -26.04 2.98 17.26
C ARG A 1060 -24.75 2.86 18.07
N ALA A 1061 -24.39 1.67 18.51
CA ALA A 1061 -23.13 1.44 19.20
C ALA A 1061 -21.91 1.67 18.28
N LEU A 1062 -21.98 1.25 17.01
CA LEU A 1062 -20.94 1.54 16.01
C LEU A 1062 -20.84 3.04 15.68
N GLU A 1063 -21.98 3.71 15.52
CA GLU A 1063 -22.03 5.16 15.30
C GLU A 1063 -21.40 5.92 16.48
N ARG A 1064 -21.73 5.54 17.72
CA ARG A 1064 -21.11 6.12 18.91
C ARG A 1064 -19.60 5.91 18.96
N LYS A 1065 -19.10 4.70 18.67
CA LYS A 1065 -17.65 4.44 18.60
C LYS A 1065 -16.95 5.34 17.58
N HIS A 1066 -17.59 5.56 16.43
CA HIS A 1066 -17.06 6.45 15.41
C HIS A 1066 -17.06 7.91 15.86
N LEU A 1067 -18.12 8.38 16.52
CA LEU A 1067 -18.21 9.72 17.10
C LEU A 1067 -17.15 9.95 18.19
N GLU A 1068 -16.93 8.95 19.06
CA GLU A 1068 -15.86 8.98 20.08
C GLU A 1068 -14.47 9.12 19.42
N ALA A 1069 -14.20 8.34 18.36
CA ALA A 1069 -12.94 8.43 17.62
C ALA A 1069 -12.75 9.81 16.94
N ASN A 1070 -13.82 10.40 16.41
CA ASN A 1070 -13.81 11.74 15.81
C ASN A 1070 -13.75 12.87 16.85
N ALA A 1071 -14.17 12.61 18.09
CA ALA A 1071 -13.98 13.53 19.20
C ALA A 1071 -12.50 13.61 19.64
N THR A 1072 -11.73 12.52 19.53
CA THR A 1072 -10.29 12.51 19.82
C THR A 1072 -9.48 13.28 18.78
N LEU A 1073 -9.68 12.98 17.49
CA LEU A 1073 -9.10 13.68 16.35
C LEU A 1073 -10.01 13.42 15.13
N SER A 1074 -10.45 14.48 14.47
CA SER A 1074 -11.44 14.37 13.40
C SER A 1074 -10.90 13.65 12.15
N ASP A 1075 -11.77 12.97 11.40
CA ASP A 1075 -11.42 12.43 10.07
C ASP A 1075 -10.90 13.52 9.11
N ALA A 1076 -11.37 14.76 9.30
CA ALA A 1076 -11.01 15.92 8.50
C ALA A 1076 -9.55 16.35 8.68
N PHE A 1077 -8.94 16.04 9.84
CA PHE A 1077 -7.62 16.50 10.18
C PHE A 1077 -6.56 16.06 9.18
N TRP A 1078 -6.59 14.80 8.73
CA TRP A 1078 -5.55 14.28 7.84
C TRP A 1078 -5.55 15.04 6.50
N TYR A 1079 -6.73 15.24 5.91
CA TYR A 1079 -6.86 15.84 4.59
C TYR A 1079 -6.66 17.36 4.60
N PHE A 1080 -7.35 18.07 5.51
CA PHE A 1080 -7.34 19.55 5.50
C PHE A 1080 -6.12 20.16 6.21
N VAL A 1081 -5.52 19.45 7.18
CA VAL A 1081 -4.39 19.96 7.97
C VAL A 1081 -3.11 19.19 7.69
N TYR A 1082 -3.10 17.88 7.97
CA TYR A 1082 -1.86 17.10 7.99
C TYR A 1082 -1.20 16.95 6.60
N ASN A 1083 -2.00 16.73 5.55
CA ASN A 1083 -1.51 16.59 4.18
C ASN A 1083 -1.44 17.92 3.41
N ASN A 1084 -1.85 19.04 4.01
CA ASN A 1084 -1.85 20.36 3.36
C ASN A 1084 -0.77 21.30 3.96
N PRO A 1085 0.48 21.26 3.46
CA PRO A 1085 1.55 22.13 3.96
C PRO A 1085 1.40 23.62 3.56
N HIS A 1086 0.43 23.96 2.70
CA HIS A 1086 0.15 25.33 2.27
C HIS A 1086 -1.03 25.96 3.00
N LEU A 1087 -1.60 25.27 4.00
CA LEU A 1087 -2.74 25.76 4.78
C LEU A 1087 -2.41 27.11 5.45
N PRO A 1088 -3.18 28.18 5.20
CA PRO A 1088 -2.99 29.45 5.87
C PRO A 1088 -3.24 29.37 7.39
N ARG A 1089 -2.52 30.20 8.14
CA ARG A 1089 -2.62 30.25 9.61
C ARG A 1089 -4.05 30.43 10.12
N GLN A 1090 -4.82 31.32 9.49
CA GLN A 1090 -6.20 31.61 9.89
C GLN A 1090 -7.13 30.42 9.66
N GLU A 1091 -6.94 29.68 8.56
CA GLU A 1091 -7.73 28.49 8.25
C GLU A 1091 -7.41 27.33 9.19
N LEU A 1092 -6.13 27.18 9.59
CA LEU A 1092 -5.74 26.22 10.62
C LEU A 1092 -6.42 26.51 11.96
N GLU A 1093 -6.38 27.76 12.42
CA GLU A 1093 -7.03 28.16 13.68
C GLU A 1093 -8.54 27.95 13.61
N PHE A 1094 -9.17 28.29 12.49
CA PHE A 1094 -10.58 28.01 12.25
C PHE A 1094 -10.89 26.52 12.34
N HIS A 1095 -10.07 25.66 11.71
CA HIS A 1095 -10.23 24.20 11.76
C HIS A 1095 -10.13 23.67 13.19
N LEU A 1096 -9.07 24.04 13.92
CA LEU A 1096 -8.84 23.58 15.30
C LEU A 1096 -9.95 24.03 16.26
N ILE A 1097 -10.45 25.26 16.12
CA ILE A 1097 -11.47 25.81 17.03
C ILE A 1097 -12.87 25.29 16.70
N ARG A 1098 -13.22 25.23 15.40
CA ARG A 1098 -14.59 24.96 14.94
C ARG A 1098 -14.86 23.50 14.60
N ARG A 1099 -13.87 22.75 14.09
CA ARG A 1099 -14.08 21.36 13.60
C ARG A 1099 -13.58 20.30 14.57
N GLU A 1100 -12.46 20.51 15.25
CA GLU A 1100 -11.94 19.50 16.18
C GLU A 1100 -12.83 19.36 17.42
N GLY A 1101 -13.01 18.12 17.91
CA GLY A 1101 -13.76 17.86 19.14
C GLY A 1101 -12.91 17.99 20.41
N ASN A 1102 -11.62 17.67 20.30
CA ASN A 1102 -10.71 17.53 21.44
C ASN A 1102 -10.37 18.89 22.07
N PRO A 1103 -10.61 19.08 23.39
CA PRO A 1103 -10.30 20.34 24.08
C PRO A 1103 -8.83 20.76 23.98
N GLN A 1104 -7.89 19.81 23.98
CA GLN A 1104 -6.47 20.12 23.87
C GLN A 1104 -6.07 20.60 22.46
N LEU A 1105 -6.74 20.12 21.41
CA LEU A 1105 -6.54 20.61 20.05
C LEU A 1105 -7.15 22.01 19.87
N LYS A 1106 -8.29 22.29 20.50
CA LYS A 1106 -8.93 23.62 20.49
C LYS A 1106 -8.06 24.68 21.17
N SER A 1107 -7.49 24.36 22.33
CA SER A 1107 -6.62 25.28 23.08
C SER A 1107 -5.20 25.38 22.50
N LEU A 1108 -4.90 24.63 21.44
CA LEU A 1108 -3.57 24.60 20.84
C LEU A 1108 -3.14 25.97 20.29
N VAL A 1109 -4.09 26.74 19.77
CA VAL A 1109 -3.86 28.09 19.25
C VAL A 1109 -3.30 29.02 20.34
N GLU A 1110 -3.80 28.88 21.57
CA GLU A 1110 -3.39 29.69 22.73
C GLU A 1110 -2.14 29.11 23.41
N THR A 1111 -2.12 27.79 23.63
CA THR A 1111 -1.05 27.11 24.38
C THR A 1111 0.27 27.03 23.59
N HIS A 1112 0.21 26.87 22.26
CA HIS A 1112 1.36 26.66 21.38
C HIS A 1112 1.55 27.78 20.35
N GLN A 1113 1.05 28.99 20.62
CA GLN A 1113 1.14 30.13 19.71
C GLN A 1113 2.57 30.36 19.19
N ARG A 1114 3.56 30.43 20.09
CA ARG A 1114 4.97 30.67 19.72
C ARG A 1114 5.57 29.57 18.84
N ALA A 1115 5.21 28.31 19.12
CA ALA A 1115 5.66 27.15 18.34
C ALA A 1115 5.07 27.19 16.92
N LEU A 1116 3.82 27.62 16.80
CA LEU A 1116 3.14 27.78 15.53
C LEU A 1116 3.68 28.97 14.74
N ASP A 1117 3.95 30.12 15.38
CA ASP A 1117 4.59 31.27 14.75
C ASP A 1117 5.95 30.86 14.16
N SER A 1118 6.71 30.08 14.93
CA SER A 1118 7.98 29.49 14.51
C SER A 1118 7.83 28.54 13.30
N LEU A 1119 6.81 27.68 13.31
CA LEU A 1119 6.49 26.78 12.19
C LEU A 1119 6.16 27.57 10.93
N TYR A 1120 5.25 28.55 11.00
CA TYR A 1120 4.82 29.33 9.85
C TYR A 1120 5.93 30.25 9.32
N LEU A 1121 6.79 30.79 10.19
CA LEU A 1121 7.97 31.54 9.76
C LEU A 1121 8.94 30.63 8.98
N ARG A 1122 9.17 29.40 9.46
CA ARG A 1122 9.98 28.40 8.76
C ARG A 1122 9.35 27.99 7.43
N MET A 1123 8.04 27.72 7.40
CA MET A 1123 7.33 27.37 6.16
C MET A 1123 7.39 28.49 5.13
N LYS A 1124 7.20 29.76 5.53
CA LYS A 1124 7.36 30.92 4.63
C LYS A 1124 8.77 31.05 4.06
N PHE A 1125 9.80 30.75 4.85
CA PHE A 1125 11.18 30.72 4.35
C PHE A 1125 11.38 29.61 3.33
N VAL A 1126 11.02 28.38 3.68
CA VAL A 1126 11.25 27.20 2.82
C VAL A 1126 10.42 27.27 1.54
N GLN A 1127 9.18 27.74 1.61
CA GLN A 1127 8.30 27.92 0.45
C GLN A 1127 8.56 29.20 -0.35
N SER A 1128 9.54 30.04 0.05
CA SER A 1128 9.82 31.28 -0.67
C SER A 1128 10.37 31.05 -2.07
N HIS A 1129 11.14 29.98 -2.28
CA HIS A 1129 11.71 29.63 -3.58
C HIS A 1129 12.15 28.15 -3.63
N PRO A 1130 12.00 27.40 -4.75
CA PRO A 1130 12.41 26.00 -4.85
C PRO A 1130 13.89 25.73 -4.51
N ALA A 1131 14.79 26.63 -4.91
CA ALA A 1131 16.21 26.56 -4.53
C ALA A 1131 16.45 26.73 -3.02
N VAL A 1132 15.68 27.58 -2.33
CA VAL A 1132 15.73 27.74 -0.87
C VAL A 1132 15.23 26.47 -0.19
N ALA A 1133 14.13 25.90 -0.70
CA ALA A 1133 13.59 24.65 -0.20
C ALA A 1133 14.61 23.50 -0.30
N PHE A 1134 15.25 23.36 -1.47
CA PHE A 1134 16.29 22.36 -1.69
C PHE A 1134 17.50 22.57 -0.78
N TRP A 1135 17.97 23.81 -0.62
CA TRP A 1135 19.06 24.17 0.30
C TRP A 1135 18.73 23.77 1.74
N PHE A 1136 17.52 24.11 2.20
CA PHE A 1136 17.06 23.76 3.53
C PHE A 1136 17.03 22.24 3.73
N VAL A 1137 16.37 21.50 2.81
CA VAL A 1137 16.26 20.03 2.87
C VAL A 1137 17.64 19.37 2.88
N PHE A 1138 18.58 19.84 2.06
CA PHE A 1138 19.93 19.31 2.02
C PHE A 1138 20.64 19.41 3.37
N TRP A 1139 20.63 20.59 4.01
CA TRP A 1139 21.33 20.79 5.27
C TRP A 1139 20.59 20.19 6.48
N ASP A 1140 19.26 20.19 6.46
CA ASP A 1140 18.44 19.46 7.42
C ASP A 1140 18.78 17.96 7.41
N ASP A 1141 18.87 17.37 6.22
CA ASP A 1141 19.19 15.94 6.07
C ASP A 1141 20.63 15.61 6.47
N VAL A 1142 21.59 16.49 6.15
CA VAL A 1142 22.97 16.39 6.65
C VAL A 1142 22.98 16.33 8.17
N HIS A 1143 22.23 17.21 8.86
CA HIS A 1143 22.13 17.18 10.31
C HIS A 1143 21.44 15.90 10.80
N ALA A 1144 20.30 15.54 10.23
CA ALA A 1144 19.52 14.37 10.65
C ALA A 1144 20.33 13.06 10.58
N ARG A 1145 21.07 12.85 9.48
CA ARG A 1145 21.76 11.57 9.21
C ARG A 1145 23.21 11.52 9.70
N ASN A 1146 23.83 12.67 9.93
CA ASN A 1146 25.26 12.77 10.20
C ASN A 1146 25.60 13.62 11.44
N GLY A 1147 24.63 14.29 12.07
CA GLY A 1147 24.84 15.18 13.21
C GLY A 1147 25.49 14.53 14.43
N GLU A 1148 25.33 13.21 14.60
CA GLU A 1148 25.97 12.46 15.69
C GLU A 1148 27.47 12.24 15.48
N MET A 1149 28.02 12.48 14.28
CA MET A 1149 29.45 12.33 14.01
C MET A 1149 30.28 13.29 14.87
N LYS A 1150 31.42 12.84 15.40
CA LYS A 1150 32.26 13.60 16.35
C LYS A 1150 32.64 15.00 15.83
N ARG A 1151 32.82 15.15 14.52
CA ARG A 1151 33.19 16.44 13.89
C ARG A 1151 31.99 17.40 13.75
N LEU A 1152 30.83 16.89 13.35
CA LEU A 1152 29.61 17.70 13.20
C LEU A 1152 28.96 18.00 14.55
N ARG A 1153 29.03 17.07 15.51
CA ARG A 1153 28.55 17.27 16.89
C ARG A 1153 29.23 18.44 17.60
N LYS A 1154 30.51 18.72 17.30
CA LYS A 1154 31.23 19.90 17.84
C LYS A 1154 30.76 21.22 17.24
N LEU A 1155 30.16 21.17 16.06
CA LEU A 1155 29.62 22.31 15.33
C LEU A 1155 28.10 22.23 15.29
N LYS A 1156 27.47 21.66 16.32
CA LYS A 1156 26.02 21.41 16.34
C LYS A 1156 25.24 22.68 16.00
N ASP A 1157 25.65 23.81 16.56
CA ASP A 1157 24.97 25.10 16.40
C ASP A 1157 24.98 25.65 14.96
N ASP A 1158 25.93 25.20 14.14
CA ASP A 1158 26.05 25.58 12.73
C ASP A 1158 25.19 24.71 11.79
N PHE A 1159 24.77 23.51 12.22
CA PHE A 1159 24.08 22.54 11.35
C PHE A 1159 22.65 22.22 11.81
N ASP A 1160 22.37 22.37 13.10
CA ASP A 1160 21.08 22.04 13.69
C ASP A 1160 19.99 23.01 13.24
N PRO A 1161 18.96 22.59 12.49
CA PRO A 1161 17.90 23.49 11.98
C PRO A 1161 17.09 24.19 13.06
N ARG A 1162 17.26 23.83 14.34
CA ARG A 1162 16.67 24.56 15.48
C ARG A 1162 17.46 25.81 15.87
N GLN A 1163 18.67 25.96 15.36
CA GLN A 1163 19.57 27.05 15.72
C GLN A 1163 19.49 28.17 14.69
N ARG A 1164 19.41 29.41 15.16
CA ARG A 1164 19.36 30.60 14.30
C ARG A 1164 20.63 30.80 13.45
N THR A 1165 21.74 30.22 13.89
CA THR A 1165 23.04 30.23 13.19
C THR A 1165 23.18 29.13 12.16
N ALA A 1166 22.19 28.24 12.01
CA ALA A 1166 22.31 27.06 11.18
C ALA A 1166 22.36 27.40 9.69
N ILE A 1167 23.29 26.75 8.99
CA ILE A 1167 23.55 26.97 7.55
C ILE A 1167 22.32 26.78 6.66
N CYS A 1168 21.33 25.98 7.08
CA CYS A 1168 20.08 25.78 6.35
C CYS A 1168 19.27 27.07 6.15
N TYR A 1169 19.47 28.11 6.99
CA TYR A 1169 18.83 29.43 6.84
C TYR A 1169 19.72 30.46 6.13
N HIS A 1170 20.98 30.13 5.86
CA HIS A 1170 21.95 31.03 5.25
C HIS A 1170 22.36 30.48 3.89
N VAL A 1171 21.56 30.76 2.85
CA VAL A 1171 21.87 30.31 1.49
C VAL A 1171 23.15 31.00 1.02
N LYS A 1172 24.16 30.22 0.65
CA LYS A 1172 25.48 30.73 0.25
C LYS A 1172 25.78 30.45 -1.21
N ARG A 1173 26.49 31.36 -1.84
CA ARG A 1173 27.15 31.09 -3.13
C ARG A 1173 28.28 30.09 -2.89
N ARG A 1174 28.67 29.37 -3.96
CA ARG A 1174 29.65 28.29 -3.89
C ARG A 1174 30.96 28.69 -3.23
N HIS A 1175 31.54 29.80 -3.67
CA HIS A 1175 32.79 30.33 -3.11
C HIS A 1175 32.67 30.57 -1.59
N ASP A 1176 31.56 31.15 -1.15
CA ASP A 1176 31.33 31.52 0.26
C ASP A 1176 31.06 30.29 1.12
N LEU A 1177 30.37 29.27 0.58
CA LEU A 1177 30.20 27.99 1.25
C LEU A 1177 31.53 27.27 1.41
N GLU A 1178 32.36 27.24 0.37
CA GLU A 1178 33.69 26.62 0.43
C GLU A 1178 34.59 27.31 1.46
N ALA A 1179 34.57 28.65 1.52
CA ALA A 1179 35.27 29.41 2.56
C ALA A 1179 34.76 29.03 3.97
N TRP A 1180 33.45 29.03 4.18
CA TRP A 1180 32.80 28.68 5.44
C TRP A 1180 33.13 27.24 5.91
N LEU A 1181 33.15 26.27 4.99
CA LEU A 1181 33.53 24.88 5.27
C LEU A 1181 35.04 24.73 5.54
N ARG A 1182 35.89 25.55 4.90
CA ARG A 1182 37.35 25.53 5.07
C ARG A 1182 37.74 26.06 6.45
N GLU A 1183 37.13 27.15 6.90
CA GLU A 1183 37.29 27.71 8.26
C GLU A 1183 36.97 26.68 9.35
N ARG A 1184 35.90 25.90 9.14
CA ARG A 1184 35.45 24.84 10.06
C ARG A 1184 36.21 23.52 9.91
N LYS A 1185 37.21 23.47 9.02
CA LYS A 1185 38.02 22.27 8.71
C LYS A 1185 37.17 21.08 8.22
N LEU A 1186 36.10 21.33 7.47
CA LEU A 1186 35.19 20.33 6.94
C LEU A 1186 35.43 19.99 5.45
N LEU A 1187 36.09 20.89 4.70
CA LEU A 1187 36.37 20.76 3.27
C LEU A 1187 37.74 20.09 2.99
N ASN A 1188 37.76 18.94 2.29
CA ASN A 1188 38.96 18.31 1.69
C ASN A 1188 38.54 17.08 0.84
N LYS A 1189 39.40 16.61 -0.09
CA LYS A 1189 39.23 15.34 -0.84
C LYS A 1189 39.03 14.10 0.06
N ARG A 1190 39.56 14.09 1.29
CA ARG A 1190 39.40 13.01 2.29
C ARG A 1190 38.60 13.44 3.53
N ARG A 1191 37.82 14.53 3.45
CA ARG A 1191 36.97 15.01 4.55
C ARG A 1191 35.49 14.90 4.16
N LEU A 1192 34.64 15.25 5.12
CA LEU A 1192 33.17 15.16 5.06
C LEU A 1192 32.60 15.76 3.78
N PHE A 1193 33.01 16.99 3.44
CA PHE A 1193 32.58 17.65 2.22
C PHE A 1193 33.73 17.65 1.22
N HIS A 1194 33.52 16.99 0.08
CA HIS A 1194 34.46 16.91 -1.03
C HIS A 1194 33.91 17.66 -2.25
N PRO A 1195 34.76 18.15 -3.18
CA PRO A 1195 34.33 18.96 -4.33
C PRO A 1195 33.16 18.36 -5.11
N ARG A 1196 33.19 17.04 -5.40
CA ARG A 1196 32.11 16.35 -6.13
C ARG A 1196 30.72 16.42 -5.48
N LEU A 1197 30.65 16.54 -4.15
CA LEU A 1197 29.38 16.66 -3.44
C LEU A 1197 28.85 18.10 -3.56
N LEU A 1198 29.75 19.07 -3.51
CA LEU A 1198 29.41 20.47 -3.72
C LEU A 1198 29.04 20.75 -5.18
N ASP A 1199 29.71 20.10 -6.14
CA ASP A 1199 29.33 20.13 -7.55
C ASP A 1199 27.89 19.65 -7.71
N LEU A 1200 27.55 18.49 -7.13
CA LEU A 1200 26.19 17.95 -7.18
C LEU A 1200 25.17 18.87 -6.51
N LEU A 1201 25.51 19.46 -5.35
CA LEU A 1201 24.65 20.41 -4.64
C LEU A 1201 24.34 21.63 -5.52
N TYR A 1202 25.35 22.27 -6.11
CA TYR A 1202 25.15 23.49 -6.88
C TYR A 1202 24.53 23.24 -8.26
N VAL A 1203 24.84 22.12 -8.93
CA VAL A 1203 24.15 21.73 -10.17
C VAL A 1203 22.64 21.57 -9.93
N GLU A 1204 22.25 20.87 -8.87
CA GLU A 1204 20.84 20.69 -8.53
C GLU A 1204 20.17 21.98 -8.04
N MET A 1205 20.92 22.87 -7.40
CA MET A 1205 20.44 24.18 -6.97
C MET A 1205 20.24 25.14 -8.15
N GLU A 1206 21.17 25.18 -9.11
CA GLU A 1206 21.10 25.98 -10.34
C GLU A 1206 19.92 25.54 -11.21
N LYS A 1207 19.73 24.23 -11.39
CA LYS A 1207 18.54 23.68 -12.08
C LYS A 1207 17.23 24.21 -11.49
N ARG A 1208 17.17 24.37 -10.16
CA ARG A 1208 15.99 24.87 -9.45
C ARG A 1208 15.88 26.40 -9.42
N LEU A 1209 16.97 27.12 -9.70
CA LEU A 1209 16.95 28.55 -9.96
C LEU A 1209 16.41 28.86 -11.36
N GLU A 1210 16.66 27.97 -12.33
CA GLU A 1210 16.25 28.14 -13.73
C GLU A 1210 14.79 27.74 -14.00
N THR A 1211 14.19 26.84 -13.21
CA THR A 1211 12.79 26.39 -13.36
C THR A 1211 11.70 27.45 -13.15
N GLN A 1212 12.07 28.74 -13.00
CA GLN A 1212 11.15 29.89 -13.08
C GLN A 1212 11.27 30.68 -14.40
N GLY A 1213 11.97 30.17 -15.42
CA GLY A 1213 11.80 30.68 -16.78
C GLY A 1213 10.44 30.22 -17.33
N PRO A 1214 9.61 31.11 -17.91
CA PRO A 1214 8.30 30.77 -18.47
C PRO A 1214 8.36 29.68 -19.55
#